data_AF-A0A345T347-F1
#
_entry.id   AF-A0A345T347-F1
#
_cell.length_a   1.000
_cell.length_b   1.000
_cell.length_c   1.000
_cell.angle_alpha   90.00
_cell.angle_beta   90.00
_cell.angle_gamma   90.00
#
_symmetry.space_group_name_H-M   'P 1'
#
loop_
_entity.id
_entity.type
_entity.pdbx_description
1 polymer ?
#
loop_
_entity_poly.entity_id
_entity_poly.type
_entity_poly.pdbx_seq_one_letter_code
_entity_poly.pdbx_strand_id
1 'polypeptide(L)'
;MTGSHARRAAAALIEEVRQDRPEVVRLAQALCLAAHAEPEMVRRARLVFLPSSGLGLEAQLWFSPLVEAADSRALVLEPGVAAELRRDLALRPPPLPARVRAFTEVQHREAPAAVRAFERLLWASAAGRELPEQTVRRELEPFEKALAREDGSAEEIGRWILHFLPRLPGPVRESEAAWRLRVAAAERLGVDLPEEMAVGRDPEELLAARVLARGQVAVGVRLSADGVVLSRPPARDARVCTVAGAARARLALRGALPGAEPYGVDLYDGQQAAVRLDVVALLRGGAVAEARVEMGGAMLCAHGGEGGARAVAVVSGGLTVLRLEGGGARTAEAGFDGTPELLAVTDDGATAALSMGRTVKVVTLRQGVVETADRELERQPTALGWLRTSDGPLLCAASGRRLLLLPDGGPATALDHPDQVVRLWCSTATGRLATADAAGRVHIWRSDQAGAVAPVRVCEPEGRVTALSADARSGRVCWALADGGVRLWEPSSDTVRALGPLPRPATGLAPAPGGHTLWAADGGTRLRRLATEPNSGQPDSGQPDSGQPDGRPEVQRLPFRVRELHPLDDGGLLLVGSGGPLELRSEDGRTQIAALDPSPDAADGGSDSGPGWLRDSIGIELPIEALSGADAAQLLRTARGTGAGHLLVDGGRLRQTGLLPQLSRQAAAAGLRLVADLHPPPAQTETDASEAAAARVKVLEGAAALLEWADGLRLLRGPLWPPDLVGEVRHLVDAYPDAALLASADRSTGAQPIPCHLVVGPAPDPGGPLRPPAPGTGWALPPQPPGGRRPPVRGALLLSLPGCREVPSDLLAEFPDARWLRGLLTVRTQQLALLRGGAEAVDSGSRDVVALRRRHHDEEVLCLTNTADRAAATRVECRPGEAALLEIASHRTGEDVAQPSVLHPRSGRFEVPVRPGRARWFRVLDAAVAEAHGLAGGGPAGSPSAGRL
;
A
#
# COMPACT_ATOMS: atom_id res chain seq x y z
N MET A 1 -10.97 20.60 -35.92
CA MET A 1 -11.53 20.59 -37.31
C MET A 1 -12.83 19.78 -37.47
N THR A 2 -13.16 18.86 -36.56
CA THR A 2 -14.37 18.00 -36.60
C THR A 2 -15.70 18.75 -36.47
N GLY A 3 -15.75 19.85 -35.71
CA GLY A 3 -17.01 20.60 -35.46
C GLY A 3 -17.64 21.28 -36.68
N SER A 4 -16.85 21.68 -37.71
CA SER A 4 -17.38 22.27 -38.94
C SER A 4 -18.04 21.24 -39.86
N HIS A 5 -17.50 20.02 -39.88
CA HIS A 5 -18.05 18.91 -40.66
C HIS A 5 -19.32 18.36 -40.03
N ALA A 6 -19.32 18.16 -38.70
CA ALA A 6 -20.50 17.72 -37.96
C ALA A 6 -21.67 18.72 -38.08
N ARG A 7 -21.40 20.03 -38.02
CA ARG A 7 -22.42 21.07 -38.26
C ARG A 7 -22.99 21.04 -39.68
N ARG A 8 -22.13 20.92 -40.70
CA ARG A 8 -22.57 20.81 -42.09
C ARG A 8 -23.44 19.57 -42.31
N ALA A 9 -23.13 18.46 -41.64
CA ALA A 9 -23.95 17.26 -41.67
C ALA A 9 -25.33 17.46 -41.00
N ALA A 10 -25.38 18.07 -39.81
CA ALA A 10 -26.63 18.29 -39.08
C ALA A 10 -27.58 19.27 -39.80
N ALA A 11 -27.05 20.37 -40.34
CA ALA A 11 -27.86 21.33 -41.11
C ALA A 11 -28.41 20.71 -42.41
N ALA A 12 -27.60 19.91 -43.11
CA ALA A 12 -28.04 19.18 -44.30
C ALA A 12 -29.15 18.17 -43.96
N LEU A 13 -28.99 17.41 -42.87
CA LEU A 13 -29.97 16.44 -42.41
C LEU A 13 -31.31 17.11 -42.02
N ILE A 14 -31.26 18.24 -41.32
CA ILE A 14 -32.46 19.02 -41.01
C ILE A 14 -33.16 19.48 -42.29
N GLU A 15 -32.40 19.95 -43.28
CA GLU A 15 -32.98 20.45 -44.54
C GLU A 15 -33.58 19.32 -45.38
N GLU A 16 -32.93 18.14 -45.42
CA GLU A 16 -33.48 16.93 -46.05
C GLU A 16 -34.83 16.55 -45.43
N VAL A 17 -34.89 16.41 -44.10
CA VAL A 17 -36.15 16.09 -43.41
C VAL A 17 -37.17 17.21 -43.56
N ARG A 18 -36.74 18.47 -43.67
CA ARG A 18 -37.62 19.64 -43.86
C ARG A 18 -38.28 19.63 -45.24
N GLN A 19 -37.57 19.22 -46.28
CA GLN A 19 -38.09 19.11 -47.65
C GLN A 19 -39.20 18.05 -47.73
N ASP A 20 -38.98 16.88 -47.13
CA ASP A 20 -39.93 15.76 -47.18
C ASP A 20 -41.05 15.88 -46.14
N ARG A 21 -40.73 16.32 -44.92
CA ARG A 21 -41.60 16.28 -43.73
C ARG A 21 -41.43 17.52 -42.86
N PRO A 22 -41.86 18.71 -43.33
CA PRO A 22 -41.63 19.98 -42.62
C PRO A 22 -42.26 20.03 -41.22
N GLU A 23 -43.36 19.29 -41.00
CA GLU A 23 -44.02 19.22 -39.69
C GLU A 23 -43.18 18.47 -38.65
N VAL A 24 -42.38 17.47 -39.05
CA VAL A 24 -41.48 16.73 -38.15
C VAL A 24 -40.40 17.66 -37.60
N VAL A 25 -39.82 18.50 -38.47
CA VAL A 25 -38.82 19.50 -38.08
C VAL A 25 -39.42 20.55 -37.14
N ARG A 26 -40.67 20.99 -37.38
CA ARG A 26 -41.36 21.92 -36.47
C ARG A 26 -41.64 21.30 -35.10
N LEU A 27 -42.01 20.02 -35.05
CA LEU A 27 -42.22 19.32 -33.78
C LEU A 27 -40.89 19.13 -33.04
N ALA A 28 -39.82 18.73 -33.75
CA ALA A 28 -38.47 18.65 -33.18
C ALA A 28 -38.00 20.02 -32.65
N GLN A 29 -38.28 21.11 -33.37
CA GLN A 29 -37.96 22.47 -32.92
C GLN A 29 -38.73 22.88 -31.65
N ALA A 30 -39.98 22.43 -31.47
CA ALA A 30 -40.73 22.65 -30.23
C ALA A 30 -40.16 21.86 -29.03
N LEU A 31 -39.34 20.84 -29.29
CA LEU A 31 -38.72 19.98 -28.27
C LEU A 31 -37.21 20.24 -28.10
N CYS A 32 -36.60 21.13 -28.90
CA CYS A 32 -35.14 21.28 -28.94
C CYS A 32 -34.50 21.88 -27.68
N LEU A 33 -35.32 22.37 -26.73
CA LEU A 33 -34.89 22.84 -25.42
C LEU A 33 -34.96 21.76 -24.33
N ALA A 34 -35.63 20.64 -24.59
CA ALA A 34 -35.78 19.55 -23.64
C ALA A 34 -34.51 18.69 -23.58
N ALA A 35 -34.10 18.27 -22.37
CA ALA A 35 -32.98 17.33 -22.22
C ALA A 35 -33.32 15.95 -22.80
N HIS A 36 -34.57 15.55 -22.62
CA HIS A 36 -35.24 14.40 -23.22
C HIS A 36 -36.74 14.71 -23.27
N ALA A 37 -37.50 14.06 -24.15
CA ALA A 37 -38.93 14.30 -24.28
C ALA A 37 -39.71 13.00 -24.08
N GLU A 38 -40.51 12.96 -23.02
CA GLU A 38 -41.42 11.83 -22.74
C GLU A 38 -42.55 11.77 -23.78
N PRO A 39 -43.16 10.58 -24.03
CA PRO A 39 -44.28 10.45 -24.97
C PRO A 39 -45.40 11.48 -24.75
N GLU A 40 -45.73 11.77 -23.49
CA GLU A 40 -46.74 12.77 -23.14
C GLU A 40 -46.33 14.20 -23.52
N MET A 41 -45.05 14.54 -23.33
CA MET A 41 -44.49 15.83 -23.74
C MET A 41 -44.52 15.99 -25.26
N VAL A 42 -44.15 14.95 -26.02
CA VAL A 42 -44.20 14.95 -27.49
C VAL A 42 -45.63 15.20 -27.97
N ARG A 43 -46.59 14.45 -27.41
CA ARG A 43 -48.01 14.62 -27.72
C ARG A 43 -48.51 16.02 -27.40
N ARG A 44 -48.18 16.56 -26.22
CA ARG A 44 -48.57 17.92 -25.83
C ARG A 44 -47.91 18.99 -26.71
N ALA A 45 -46.66 18.80 -27.11
CA ALA A 45 -45.97 19.71 -28.02
C ALA A 45 -46.68 19.75 -29.39
N ARG A 46 -47.06 18.58 -29.92
CA ARG A 46 -47.86 18.49 -31.14
C ARG A 46 -49.18 19.26 -31.00
N LEU A 47 -49.93 19.02 -29.93
CA LEU A 47 -51.22 19.68 -29.71
C LEU A 47 -51.10 21.21 -29.56
N VAL A 48 -50.02 21.70 -28.94
CA VAL A 48 -49.82 23.14 -28.68
C VAL A 48 -49.26 23.88 -29.90
N PHE A 49 -48.29 23.30 -30.61
CA PHE A 49 -47.55 23.98 -31.67
C PHE A 49 -47.99 23.57 -33.09
N LEU A 50 -48.64 22.41 -33.24
CA LEU A 50 -49.09 21.85 -34.52
C LEU A 50 -50.50 21.23 -34.40
N PRO A 51 -51.53 21.98 -33.95
CA PRO A 51 -52.84 21.43 -33.63
C PRO A 51 -53.55 20.77 -34.82
N SER A 52 -53.25 21.20 -36.04
CA SER A 52 -53.82 20.64 -37.28
C SER A 52 -53.12 19.37 -37.77
N SER A 53 -52.05 18.91 -37.11
CA SER A 53 -51.30 17.72 -37.53
C SER A 53 -51.94 16.42 -37.04
N GLY A 54 -51.76 15.35 -37.83
CA GLY A 54 -52.26 14.01 -37.51
C GLY A 54 -51.45 13.30 -36.41
N LEU A 55 -52.05 12.27 -35.79
CA LEU A 55 -51.41 11.45 -34.73
C LEU A 55 -50.13 10.75 -35.22
N GLY A 56 -50.05 10.41 -36.50
CA GLY A 56 -48.88 9.78 -37.11
C GLY A 56 -47.62 10.66 -37.08
N LEU A 57 -47.73 11.97 -36.86
CA LEU A 57 -46.58 12.88 -36.80
C LEU A 57 -45.65 12.54 -35.63
N GLU A 58 -46.20 12.11 -34.49
CA GLU A 58 -45.40 11.71 -33.33
C GLU A 58 -44.51 10.53 -33.73
N ALA A 59 -45.09 9.45 -34.26
CA ALA A 59 -44.35 8.29 -34.74
C ALA A 59 -43.30 8.66 -35.80
N GLN A 60 -43.62 9.56 -36.73
CA GLN A 60 -42.66 10.02 -37.72
C GLN A 60 -41.45 10.73 -37.10
N LEU A 61 -41.64 11.49 -36.02
CA LEU A 61 -40.52 12.07 -35.26
C LEU A 61 -39.71 10.97 -34.57
N TRP A 62 -40.37 10.07 -33.85
CA TRP A 62 -39.73 8.95 -33.11
C TRP A 62 -38.80 8.10 -34.00
N PHE A 63 -39.18 7.90 -35.27
CA PHE A 63 -38.39 7.14 -36.25
C PHE A 63 -37.64 8.02 -37.27
N SER A 64 -37.51 9.33 -37.02
CA SER A 64 -36.77 10.24 -37.89
C SER A 64 -35.27 10.18 -37.61
N PRO A 65 -34.41 10.52 -38.58
CA PRO A 65 -32.97 10.61 -38.36
C PRO A 65 -32.57 11.81 -37.48
N LEU A 66 -33.53 12.65 -37.06
CA LEU A 66 -33.29 13.76 -36.12
C LEU A 66 -33.13 13.26 -34.67
N VAL A 67 -33.44 11.99 -34.42
CA VAL A 67 -33.43 11.34 -33.11
C VAL A 67 -32.16 10.51 -32.94
N GLU A 68 -31.45 10.74 -31.85
CA GLU A 68 -30.30 9.92 -31.45
C GLU A 68 -30.76 8.61 -30.82
N ALA A 69 -31.69 8.71 -29.88
CA ALA A 69 -32.17 7.57 -29.10
C ALA A 69 -33.66 7.74 -28.77
N ALA A 70 -34.35 6.61 -28.77
CA ALA A 70 -35.77 6.52 -28.49
C ALA A 70 -36.06 5.19 -27.77
N ASP A 71 -36.67 5.25 -26.60
CA ASP A 71 -37.20 4.08 -25.90
C ASP A 71 -38.66 4.30 -25.46
N SER A 72 -39.24 3.36 -24.72
CA SER A 72 -40.62 3.51 -24.24
C SER A 72 -40.84 4.68 -23.26
N ARG A 73 -39.77 5.29 -22.74
CA ARG A 73 -39.81 6.34 -21.71
C ARG A 73 -39.50 7.71 -22.29
N ALA A 74 -38.57 7.83 -23.24
CA ALA A 74 -38.16 9.12 -23.76
C ALA A 74 -37.53 9.07 -25.16
N LEU A 75 -37.60 10.24 -25.81
CA LEU A 75 -36.99 10.60 -27.08
C LEU A 75 -35.85 11.61 -26.81
N VAL A 76 -34.69 11.41 -27.44
CA VAL A 76 -33.54 12.33 -27.37
C VAL A 76 -33.13 12.71 -28.80
N LEU A 77 -33.11 14.02 -29.08
CA LEU A 77 -32.66 14.53 -30.38
C LEU A 77 -31.14 14.42 -30.53
N GLU A 78 -30.67 14.21 -31.76
CA GLU A 78 -29.24 14.21 -32.07
C GLU A 78 -28.60 15.56 -31.66
N PRO A 79 -27.47 15.57 -30.93
CA PRO A 79 -26.89 16.79 -30.35
C PRO A 79 -26.61 17.89 -31.37
N GLY A 80 -26.08 17.55 -32.54
CA GLY A 80 -25.86 18.48 -33.65
C GLY A 80 -27.17 19.08 -34.18
N VAL A 81 -28.16 18.24 -34.43
CA VAL A 81 -29.51 18.61 -34.87
C VAL A 81 -30.17 19.53 -33.85
N ALA A 82 -30.18 19.15 -32.56
CA ALA A 82 -30.78 19.96 -31.51
C ALA A 82 -30.10 21.34 -31.38
N ALA A 83 -28.77 21.41 -31.57
CA ALA A 83 -28.03 22.67 -31.54
C ALA A 83 -28.35 23.58 -32.74
N GLU A 84 -28.54 23.02 -33.94
CA GLU A 84 -29.02 23.76 -35.11
C GLU A 84 -30.48 24.22 -34.91
N LEU A 85 -31.38 23.35 -34.46
CA LEU A 85 -32.78 23.70 -34.20
C LEU A 85 -32.95 24.81 -33.16
N ARG A 86 -32.11 24.84 -32.12
CA ARG A 86 -32.06 25.93 -31.13
C ARG A 86 -31.60 27.25 -31.74
N ARG A 87 -30.63 27.22 -32.66
CA ARG A 87 -30.20 28.40 -33.42
C ARG A 87 -31.31 28.89 -34.34
N ASP A 88 -31.93 28.00 -35.10
CA ASP A 88 -33.08 28.31 -35.93
C ASP A 88 -34.22 28.92 -35.09
N LEU A 89 -34.50 28.35 -33.91
CA LEU A 89 -35.52 28.84 -33.00
C LEU A 89 -35.20 30.25 -32.54
N ALA A 90 -33.96 30.51 -32.12
CA ALA A 90 -33.53 31.83 -31.68
C ALA A 90 -33.64 32.94 -32.73
N LEU A 91 -33.59 32.59 -34.01
CA LEU A 91 -33.78 33.53 -35.13
C LEU A 91 -35.27 33.79 -35.45
N ARG A 92 -36.20 33.05 -34.83
CA ARG A 92 -37.65 33.25 -35.03
C ARG A 92 -38.17 34.49 -34.30
N PRO A 93 -39.35 35.01 -34.69
CA PRO A 93 -39.96 36.13 -34.01
C PRO A 93 -40.07 35.91 -32.50
N PRO A 94 -39.87 36.96 -31.66
CA PRO A 94 -39.78 36.86 -30.21
C PRO A 94 -40.84 36.01 -29.48
N PRO A 95 -42.13 35.96 -29.87
CA PRO A 95 -43.11 35.17 -29.12
C PRO A 95 -42.86 33.66 -29.21
N LEU A 96 -42.29 33.14 -30.30
CA LEU A 96 -42.17 31.69 -30.47
C LEU A 96 -41.12 31.08 -29.53
N PRO A 97 -39.87 31.59 -29.43
CA PRO A 97 -38.88 31.08 -28.49
C PRO A 97 -39.35 31.14 -27.04
N ALA A 98 -39.99 32.24 -26.64
CA ALA A 98 -40.55 32.40 -25.30
C ALA A 98 -41.65 31.36 -24.99
N ARG A 99 -42.52 31.06 -25.98
CA ARG A 99 -43.55 30.03 -25.85
C ARG A 99 -42.97 28.62 -25.75
N VAL A 100 -41.95 28.28 -26.55
CA VAL A 100 -41.27 26.97 -26.48
C VAL A 100 -40.57 26.80 -25.13
N ARG A 101 -39.92 27.84 -24.62
CA ARG A 101 -39.35 27.84 -23.28
C ARG A 101 -40.41 27.62 -22.20
N ALA A 102 -41.47 28.43 -22.19
CA ALA A 102 -42.53 28.32 -21.19
C ALA A 102 -43.21 26.94 -21.23
N PHE A 103 -43.38 26.38 -22.43
CA PHE A 103 -43.86 25.01 -22.59
C PHE A 103 -42.93 23.99 -21.92
N THR A 104 -41.62 24.07 -22.19
CA THR A 104 -40.61 23.17 -21.61
C THR A 104 -40.60 23.28 -20.08
N GLU A 105 -40.59 24.50 -19.53
CA GLU A 105 -40.63 24.75 -18.08
C GLU A 105 -41.90 24.19 -17.40
N VAL A 106 -43.04 24.21 -18.10
CA VAL A 106 -44.29 23.63 -17.59
C VAL A 106 -44.24 22.10 -17.62
N GLN A 107 -43.78 21.49 -18.71
CA GLN A 107 -43.74 20.02 -18.82
C GLN A 107 -42.73 19.42 -17.83
N HIS A 108 -41.58 20.07 -17.62
CA HIS A 108 -40.53 19.60 -16.72
C HIS A 108 -40.50 20.30 -15.37
N ARG A 109 -41.64 20.84 -14.91
CA ARG A 109 -41.74 21.46 -13.59
C ARG A 109 -41.30 20.48 -12.49
N GLU A 110 -41.71 19.22 -12.60
CA GLU A 110 -41.44 18.16 -11.62
C GLU A 110 -40.18 17.33 -11.94
N ALA A 111 -39.51 17.61 -13.07
CA ALA A 111 -38.29 16.90 -13.44
C ALA A 111 -37.17 17.08 -12.38
N PRO A 112 -36.18 16.18 -12.30
CA PRO A 112 -35.04 16.37 -11.42
C PRO A 112 -34.38 17.74 -11.59
N ALA A 113 -33.87 18.33 -10.51
CA ALA A 113 -33.25 19.66 -10.55
C ALA A 113 -32.11 19.76 -11.59
N ALA A 114 -31.40 18.65 -11.79
CA ALA A 114 -30.37 18.48 -12.81
C ALA A 114 -30.90 18.72 -14.24
N VAL A 115 -32.02 18.11 -14.59
CA VAL A 115 -32.67 18.26 -15.90
C VAL A 115 -33.07 19.72 -16.11
N ARG A 116 -33.73 20.33 -15.12
CA ARG A 116 -34.13 21.74 -15.24
C ARG A 116 -32.95 22.70 -15.38
N ALA A 117 -31.83 22.44 -14.69
CA ALA A 117 -30.62 23.26 -14.81
C ALA A 117 -29.99 23.14 -16.20
N PHE A 118 -29.93 21.92 -16.75
CA PHE A 118 -29.49 21.67 -18.12
C PHE A 118 -30.30 22.46 -19.14
N GLU A 119 -31.62 22.41 -19.04
CA GLU A 119 -32.54 23.08 -19.98
C GLU A 119 -32.44 24.61 -19.88
N ARG A 120 -32.24 25.15 -18.67
CA ARG A 120 -31.93 26.58 -18.49
C ARG A 120 -30.64 26.98 -19.20
N LEU A 121 -29.58 26.17 -19.11
CA LEU A 121 -28.32 26.41 -19.81
C LEU A 121 -28.47 26.30 -21.34
N LEU A 122 -29.23 25.31 -21.83
CA LEU A 122 -29.56 25.18 -23.26
C LEU A 122 -30.31 26.40 -23.79
N TRP A 123 -31.27 26.93 -23.01
CA TRP A 123 -32.00 28.12 -23.38
C TRP A 123 -31.14 29.39 -23.32
N ALA A 124 -30.37 29.58 -22.24
CA ALA A 124 -29.62 30.81 -22.01
C ALA A 124 -28.54 31.03 -23.08
N SER A 125 -28.07 29.96 -23.70
CA SER A 125 -27.12 29.93 -24.81
C SER A 125 -27.79 29.90 -26.20
N ALA A 126 -29.11 29.73 -26.27
CA ALA A 126 -29.84 29.86 -27.53
C ALA A 126 -29.65 31.29 -28.06
N ALA A 127 -29.44 31.42 -29.37
CA ALA A 127 -29.03 32.65 -30.08
C ALA A 127 -27.52 32.95 -30.10
N GLY A 128 -26.66 32.09 -29.56
CA GLY A 128 -25.20 32.35 -29.57
C GLY A 128 -24.79 33.53 -28.70
N ARG A 129 -25.63 33.89 -27.71
CA ARG A 129 -25.28 34.87 -26.69
C ARG A 129 -24.19 34.28 -25.80
N GLU A 130 -23.09 35.01 -25.63
CA GLU A 130 -22.11 34.67 -24.60
C GLU A 130 -22.76 34.77 -23.23
N LEU A 131 -22.66 33.69 -22.47
CA LEU A 131 -23.11 33.65 -21.09
C LEU A 131 -21.96 34.07 -20.19
N PRO A 132 -22.19 34.99 -19.24
CA PRO A 132 -21.17 35.29 -18.22
C PRO A 132 -20.84 34.01 -17.44
N GLU A 133 -19.55 33.75 -17.22
CA GLU A 133 -19.06 32.54 -16.51
C GLU A 133 -19.75 32.37 -15.15
N GLN A 134 -20.03 33.46 -14.45
CA GLN A 134 -20.70 33.46 -13.15
C GLN A 134 -22.15 32.92 -13.22
N THR A 135 -22.82 33.09 -14.37
CA THR A 135 -24.16 32.51 -14.60
C THR A 135 -24.06 31.02 -14.82
N VAL A 136 -23.09 30.56 -15.62
CA VAL A 136 -22.84 29.13 -15.85
C VAL A 136 -22.49 28.45 -14.53
N ARG A 137 -21.56 29.02 -13.76
CA ARG A 137 -21.16 28.51 -12.45
C ARG A 137 -22.33 28.38 -11.49
N ARG A 138 -23.20 29.39 -11.40
CA ARG A 138 -24.38 29.35 -10.50
C ARG A 138 -25.35 28.21 -10.84
N GLU A 139 -25.57 27.93 -12.12
CA GLU A 139 -26.43 26.83 -12.54
C GLU A 139 -25.79 25.45 -12.34
N LEU A 140 -24.45 25.39 -12.36
CA LEU A 140 -23.68 24.15 -12.21
C LEU A 140 -23.29 23.83 -10.75
N GLU A 141 -23.27 24.81 -9.85
CA GLU A 141 -22.93 24.64 -8.42
C GLU A 141 -23.72 23.52 -7.70
N PRO A 142 -25.04 23.31 -7.93
CA PRO A 142 -25.76 22.21 -7.29
C PRO A 142 -25.21 20.82 -7.64
N PHE A 143 -24.63 20.66 -8.83
CA PHE A 143 -24.01 19.39 -9.24
C PHE A 143 -22.69 19.16 -8.53
N GLU A 144 -21.90 20.21 -8.28
CA GLU A 144 -20.67 20.10 -7.50
C GLU A 144 -21.00 19.60 -6.09
N LYS A 145 -22.00 20.20 -5.44
CA LYS A 145 -22.47 19.78 -4.10
C LYS A 145 -22.97 18.34 -4.08
N ALA A 146 -23.64 17.92 -5.15
CA ALA A 146 -24.18 16.58 -5.22
C ALA A 146 -23.12 15.52 -5.53
N LEU A 147 -22.12 15.85 -6.37
CA LEU A 147 -20.93 15.02 -6.60
C LEU A 147 -20.06 14.86 -5.36
N ALA A 148 -20.06 15.85 -4.46
CA ALA A 148 -19.29 15.80 -3.20
C ALA A 148 -19.91 14.85 -2.15
N ARG A 149 -21.15 14.38 -2.35
CA ARG A 149 -21.79 13.43 -1.42
C ARG A 149 -21.11 12.06 -1.50
N GLU A 150 -21.12 11.31 -0.41
CA GLU A 150 -20.54 9.95 -0.31
C GLU A 150 -21.58 8.83 -0.48
N ASP A 151 -22.79 9.17 -0.92
CA ASP A 151 -23.88 8.22 -1.17
C ASP A 151 -23.95 7.79 -2.64
N GLY A 152 -24.74 6.77 -2.95
CA GLY A 152 -24.90 6.25 -4.32
C GLY A 152 -25.44 7.28 -5.33
N SER A 153 -26.06 8.37 -4.86
CA SER A 153 -26.58 9.43 -5.74
C SER A 153 -25.46 10.20 -6.45
N ALA A 154 -24.28 10.30 -5.84
CA ALA A 154 -23.11 10.95 -6.45
C ALA A 154 -22.64 10.23 -7.71
N GLU A 155 -22.73 8.90 -7.76
CA GLU A 155 -22.41 8.12 -8.97
C GLU A 155 -23.43 8.34 -10.08
N GLU A 156 -24.72 8.34 -9.76
CA GLU A 156 -25.78 8.62 -10.74
C GLU A 156 -25.62 10.00 -11.35
N ILE A 157 -25.29 11.00 -10.52
CA ILE A 157 -25.01 12.36 -10.96
C ILE A 157 -23.72 12.41 -11.78
N GLY A 158 -22.68 11.66 -11.41
CA GLY A 158 -21.48 11.51 -12.22
C GLY A 158 -21.77 10.96 -13.62
N ARG A 159 -22.60 9.90 -13.71
CA ARG A 159 -23.02 9.30 -14.99
C ARG A 159 -23.81 10.31 -15.81
N TRP A 160 -24.73 11.03 -15.15
CA TRP A 160 -25.50 12.10 -15.78
C TRP A 160 -24.58 13.20 -16.33
N ILE A 161 -23.59 13.67 -15.56
CA ILE A 161 -22.67 14.74 -15.98
C ILE A 161 -21.84 14.29 -17.20
N LEU A 162 -21.23 13.10 -17.15
CA LEU A 162 -20.43 12.61 -18.28
C LEU A 162 -21.27 12.39 -19.55
N HIS A 163 -22.55 12.08 -19.39
CA HIS A 163 -23.46 11.92 -20.52
C HIS A 163 -23.99 13.26 -21.06
N PHE A 164 -24.56 14.11 -20.22
CA PHE A 164 -25.29 15.30 -20.66
C PHE A 164 -24.39 16.53 -20.86
N LEU A 165 -23.37 16.73 -20.02
CA LEU A 165 -22.55 17.95 -20.08
C LEU A 165 -21.83 18.15 -21.45
N PRO A 166 -21.30 17.08 -22.12
CA PRO A 166 -20.75 17.21 -23.47
C PRO A 166 -21.75 17.69 -24.54
N ARG A 167 -23.07 17.57 -24.29
CA ARG A 167 -24.15 18.00 -25.18
C ARG A 167 -24.54 19.47 -25.00
N LEU A 168 -23.97 20.15 -24.01
CA LEU A 168 -24.15 21.60 -23.85
C LEU A 168 -23.47 22.35 -25.01
N PRO A 169 -24.00 23.53 -25.39
CA PRO A 169 -23.38 24.39 -26.38
C PRO A 169 -21.97 24.84 -25.97
N GLY A 170 -21.12 25.07 -26.99
CA GLY A 170 -19.68 25.34 -26.86
C GLY A 170 -19.29 26.27 -25.70
N PRO A 171 -19.84 27.50 -25.61
CA PRO A 171 -19.47 28.44 -24.55
C PRO A 171 -19.70 27.93 -23.12
N VAL A 172 -20.73 27.10 -22.91
CA VAL A 172 -21.03 26.51 -21.60
C VAL A 172 -20.18 25.26 -21.37
N ARG A 173 -20.01 24.44 -22.41
CA ARG A 173 -19.25 23.19 -22.35
C ARG A 173 -17.75 23.42 -22.13
N GLU A 174 -17.22 24.51 -22.69
CA GLU A 174 -15.81 24.92 -22.63
C GLU A 174 -15.51 25.80 -21.40
N SER A 175 -16.52 26.10 -20.59
CA SER A 175 -16.39 26.86 -19.36
C SER A 175 -15.56 26.11 -18.30
N GLU A 176 -14.96 26.86 -17.37
CA GLU A 176 -14.14 26.26 -16.29
C GLU A 176 -15.00 25.37 -15.38
N ALA A 177 -16.19 25.84 -14.99
CA ALA A 177 -17.13 25.07 -14.16
C ALA A 177 -17.54 23.74 -14.81
N ALA A 178 -17.80 23.75 -16.12
CA ALA A 178 -18.15 22.55 -16.89
C ALA A 178 -16.98 21.55 -16.97
N TRP A 179 -15.76 22.05 -17.23
CA TRP A 179 -14.56 21.22 -17.23
C TRP A 179 -14.31 20.59 -15.85
N ARG A 180 -14.39 21.37 -14.77
CA ARG A 180 -14.22 20.89 -13.38
C ARG A 180 -15.20 19.78 -13.03
N LEU A 181 -16.49 19.96 -13.37
CA LEU A 181 -17.51 18.93 -13.14
C LEU A 181 -17.25 17.64 -13.90
N ARG A 182 -16.78 17.71 -15.15
CA ARG A 182 -16.44 16.51 -15.92
C ARG A 182 -15.25 15.77 -15.33
N VAL A 183 -14.22 16.50 -14.90
CA VAL A 183 -13.07 15.91 -14.18
C VAL A 183 -13.52 15.23 -12.89
N ALA A 184 -14.33 15.92 -12.08
CA ALA A 184 -14.88 15.38 -10.84
C ALA A 184 -15.77 14.14 -11.09
N ALA A 185 -16.62 14.18 -12.11
CA ALA A 185 -17.49 13.05 -12.46
C ALA A 185 -16.69 11.83 -12.97
N ALA A 186 -15.66 12.04 -13.79
CA ALA A 186 -14.77 10.97 -14.23
C ALA A 186 -14.01 10.35 -13.05
N GLU A 187 -13.50 11.19 -12.14
CA GLU A 187 -12.85 10.73 -10.90
C GLU A 187 -13.82 9.92 -10.03
N ARG A 188 -15.05 10.42 -9.84
CA ARG A 188 -16.09 9.75 -9.05
C ARG A 188 -16.37 8.35 -9.56
N LEU A 189 -16.43 8.20 -10.88
CA LEU A 189 -16.74 6.93 -11.58
C LEU A 189 -15.51 6.07 -11.88
N GLY A 190 -14.30 6.57 -11.64
CA GLY A 190 -13.06 5.84 -11.94
C GLY A 190 -12.76 5.72 -13.43
N VAL A 191 -13.39 6.55 -14.27
CA VAL A 191 -13.19 6.55 -15.72
C VAL A 191 -12.00 7.44 -16.06
N ASP A 192 -11.20 7.05 -17.04
CA ASP A 192 -10.11 7.89 -17.52
C ASP A 192 -10.64 9.11 -18.28
N LEU A 193 -9.96 10.23 -18.06
CA LEU A 193 -10.27 11.46 -18.76
C LEU A 193 -9.74 11.36 -20.19
N PRO A 194 -10.52 11.78 -21.20
CA PRO A 194 -9.99 11.93 -22.55
C PRO A 194 -8.75 12.85 -22.53
N GLU A 195 -7.68 12.48 -23.23
CA GLU A 195 -6.41 13.23 -23.24
C GLU A 195 -6.62 14.71 -23.58
N GLU A 196 -7.52 15.00 -24.52
CA GLU A 196 -7.90 16.36 -24.94
C GLU A 196 -8.35 17.27 -23.79
N MET A 197 -8.85 16.71 -22.68
CA MET A 197 -9.26 17.48 -21.50
C MET A 197 -8.10 17.80 -20.54
N ALA A 198 -7.02 17.04 -20.61
CA ALA A 198 -5.83 17.22 -19.77
C ALA A 198 -4.76 18.07 -20.47
N VAL A 199 -4.71 18.04 -21.80
CA VAL A 199 -3.73 18.82 -22.59
C VAL A 199 -3.89 20.32 -22.34
N GLY A 200 -2.79 20.97 -21.94
CA GLY A 200 -2.73 22.44 -21.75
C GLY A 200 -3.31 22.95 -20.43
N ARG A 201 -3.66 22.07 -19.49
CA ARG A 201 -4.11 22.45 -18.14
C ARG A 201 -2.96 22.32 -17.13
N ASP A 202 -2.98 23.20 -16.14
CA ASP A 202 -2.08 23.11 -14.99
C ASP A 202 -2.41 21.84 -14.16
N PRO A 203 -1.42 21.00 -13.79
CA PRO A 203 -1.62 19.90 -12.86
C PRO A 203 -2.34 20.29 -11.56
N GLU A 204 -2.13 21.50 -11.03
CA GLU A 204 -2.81 21.97 -9.82
C GLU A 204 -4.31 22.19 -10.04
N GLU A 205 -4.71 22.73 -11.19
CA GLU A 205 -6.12 22.89 -11.57
C GLU A 205 -6.81 21.53 -11.70
N LEU A 206 -6.14 20.56 -12.31
CA LEU A 206 -6.65 19.20 -12.48
C LEU A 206 -6.85 18.53 -11.12
N LEU A 207 -5.88 18.70 -10.21
CA LEU A 207 -5.97 18.19 -8.85
C LEU A 207 -7.15 18.83 -8.09
N ALA A 208 -7.29 20.16 -8.16
CA ALA A 208 -8.38 20.90 -7.51
C ALA A 208 -9.77 20.46 -8.01
N ALA A 209 -9.89 20.15 -9.31
CA ALA A 209 -11.12 19.61 -9.87
C ALA A 209 -11.42 18.18 -9.39
N ARG A 210 -10.41 17.30 -9.29
CA ARG A 210 -10.59 15.94 -8.77
C ARG A 210 -10.99 15.93 -7.30
N VAL A 211 -10.46 16.86 -6.48
CA VAL A 211 -10.79 16.98 -5.05
C VAL A 211 -12.30 17.13 -4.81
N LEU A 212 -13.05 17.75 -5.72
CA LEU A 212 -14.51 17.89 -5.61
C LEU A 212 -15.26 16.56 -5.49
N ALA A 213 -14.73 15.48 -6.06
CA ALA A 213 -15.36 14.16 -6.04
C ALA A 213 -14.66 13.17 -5.10
N ARG A 214 -13.57 13.58 -4.44
CA ARG A 214 -12.84 12.68 -3.54
C ARG A 214 -13.49 12.68 -2.17
N GLY A 215 -13.71 11.48 -1.66
CA GLY A 215 -13.89 11.23 -0.24
C GLY A 215 -12.65 10.61 0.35
N GLN A 216 -12.83 10.01 1.51
CA GLN A 216 -11.82 9.18 2.16
C GLN A 216 -12.15 7.71 1.90
N VAL A 217 -11.21 6.98 1.29
CA VAL A 217 -11.37 5.54 1.02
C VAL A 217 -10.36 4.74 1.83
N ALA A 218 -10.80 3.57 2.31
CA ALA A 218 -9.96 2.66 3.07
C ALA A 218 -9.22 1.72 2.12
N VAL A 219 -7.89 1.69 2.22
CA VAL A 219 -7.00 0.77 1.49
C VAL A 219 -6.28 -0.11 2.50
N GLY A 220 -6.36 -1.42 2.31
CA GLY A 220 -5.60 -2.38 3.08
C GLY A 220 -4.18 -2.47 2.55
N VAL A 221 -3.20 -2.21 3.41
CA VAL A 221 -1.77 -2.34 3.15
C VAL A 221 -1.24 -3.55 3.93
N ARG A 222 -0.72 -4.52 3.20
CA ARG A 222 -0.06 -5.69 3.79
C ARG A 222 1.33 -5.83 3.24
N LEU A 223 2.33 -5.67 4.10
CA LEU A 223 3.72 -5.88 3.71
C LEU A 223 4.05 -7.37 3.77
N SER A 224 4.84 -7.81 2.81
CA SER A 224 5.36 -9.16 2.66
C SER A 224 6.87 -9.11 2.56
N ALA A 225 7.50 -10.27 2.64
CA ALA A 225 8.93 -10.45 2.42
C ALA A 225 9.45 -9.74 1.16
N ASP A 226 8.66 -9.74 0.10
CA ASP A 226 9.09 -9.37 -1.24
C ASP A 226 8.49 -8.04 -1.73
N GLY A 227 7.64 -7.40 -0.92
CA GLY A 227 6.98 -6.15 -1.31
C GLY A 227 5.68 -5.90 -0.57
N VAL A 228 4.72 -5.25 -1.23
CA VAL A 228 3.44 -4.83 -0.64
C VAL A 228 2.25 -5.39 -1.41
N VAL A 229 1.20 -5.76 -0.69
CA VAL A 229 -0.12 -6.04 -1.24
C VAL A 229 -1.07 -4.93 -0.78
N LEU A 230 -1.63 -4.22 -1.76
CA LEU A 230 -2.68 -3.23 -1.57
C LEU A 230 -4.03 -3.87 -1.91
N SER A 231 -5.06 -3.53 -1.14
CA SER A 231 -6.39 -4.11 -1.31
C SER A 231 -7.47 -3.08 -1.04
N ARG A 232 -8.51 -3.08 -1.88
CA ARG A 232 -9.70 -2.27 -1.68
C ARG A 232 -10.93 -3.12 -2.03
N PRO A 233 -11.86 -3.36 -1.09
CA PRO A 233 -11.78 -2.99 0.33
C PRO A 233 -10.58 -3.65 1.02
N PRO A 234 -10.15 -3.14 2.20
CA PRO A 234 -9.00 -3.68 2.91
C PRO A 234 -9.16 -5.17 3.21
N ALA A 235 -8.18 -6.01 2.88
CA ALA A 235 -8.19 -7.42 3.29
C ALA A 235 -8.22 -7.56 4.84
N ARG A 236 -8.71 -8.70 5.34
CA ARG A 236 -8.95 -8.94 6.79
C ARG A 236 -7.70 -8.79 7.68
N ASP A 237 -6.53 -9.13 7.14
CA ASP A 237 -5.23 -9.09 7.80
C ASP A 237 -4.39 -7.86 7.42
N ALA A 238 -4.91 -7.00 6.54
CA ALA A 238 -4.21 -5.79 6.13
C ALA A 238 -4.33 -4.67 7.17
N ARG A 239 -3.32 -3.81 7.24
CA ARG A 239 -3.43 -2.54 7.96
C ARG A 239 -4.25 -1.58 7.13
N VAL A 240 -5.13 -0.81 7.76
CA VAL A 240 -6.00 0.11 7.04
C VAL A 240 -5.37 1.48 6.93
N CYS A 241 -5.09 1.89 5.71
CA CYS A 241 -4.65 3.23 5.33
C CYS A 241 -5.85 3.99 4.74
N THR A 242 -6.10 5.20 5.23
CA THR A 242 -7.14 6.07 4.68
C THR A 242 -6.51 7.04 3.70
N VAL A 243 -7.01 7.05 2.46
CA VAL A 243 -6.45 7.83 1.35
C VAL A 243 -7.54 8.61 0.65
N ALA A 244 -7.19 9.73 0.03
CA ALA A 244 -8.12 10.46 -0.83
C ALA A 244 -8.45 9.62 -2.07
N GLY A 245 -9.73 9.46 -2.38
CA GLY A 245 -10.18 8.70 -3.54
C GLY A 245 -11.69 8.70 -3.72
N ALA A 246 -12.15 8.14 -4.83
CA ALA A 246 -13.56 7.91 -5.12
C ALA A 246 -13.74 6.46 -5.61
N ALA A 247 -14.31 6.16 -6.77
CA ALA A 247 -14.28 4.78 -7.30
C ALA A 247 -12.86 4.26 -7.56
N ARG A 248 -11.90 5.17 -7.79
CA ARG A 248 -10.46 4.91 -7.90
C ARG A 248 -9.70 5.60 -6.77
N ALA A 249 -8.69 4.92 -6.22
CA ALA A 249 -7.68 5.49 -5.32
C ALA A 249 -6.33 5.49 -6.04
N ARG A 250 -5.66 6.65 -6.12
CA ARG A 250 -4.31 6.75 -6.70
C ARG A 250 -3.27 6.89 -5.60
N LEU A 251 -2.28 6.03 -5.64
CA LEU A 251 -1.22 5.96 -4.65
C LEU A 251 0.13 6.03 -5.36
N ALA A 252 1.02 6.86 -4.84
CA ALA A 252 2.44 6.81 -5.18
C ALA A 252 3.16 6.05 -4.08
N LEU A 253 3.77 4.92 -4.43
CA LEU A 253 4.58 4.10 -3.54
C LEU A 253 6.04 4.49 -3.72
N ARG A 254 6.79 4.67 -2.65
CA ARG A 254 8.24 4.97 -2.71
C ARG A 254 8.96 4.13 -1.67
N GLY A 255 10.10 3.52 -2.01
CA GLY A 255 10.91 2.84 -1.00
C GLY A 255 11.41 3.88 0.00
N ALA A 256 11.31 3.64 1.30
CA ALA A 256 11.85 4.55 2.31
C ALA A 256 13.38 4.36 2.44
N LEU A 257 14.07 4.42 1.29
CA LEU A 257 15.50 4.29 1.11
C LEU A 257 15.98 5.47 0.24
N PRO A 258 17.23 5.93 0.40
CA PRO A 258 17.79 7.00 -0.42
C PRO A 258 17.70 6.67 -1.92
N GLY A 259 17.32 7.65 -2.76
CA GLY A 259 17.30 7.48 -4.22
C GLY A 259 16.15 6.65 -4.80
N ALA A 260 15.17 6.22 -3.99
CA ALA A 260 14.00 5.50 -4.51
C ALA A 260 13.06 6.44 -5.29
N GLU A 261 12.65 6.03 -6.48
CA GLU A 261 11.66 6.73 -7.31
C GLU A 261 10.22 6.34 -6.91
N PRO A 262 9.23 7.22 -7.12
CA PRO A 262 7.84 6.90 -6.87
C PRO A 262 7.26 5.99 -7.96
N TYR A 263 6.43 5.04 -7.55
CA TYR A 263 5.69 4.10 -8.38
C TYR A 263 4.18 4.31 -8.22
N GLY A 264 3.50 4.65 -9.31
CA GLY A 264 2.06 4.89 -9.31
C GLY A 264 1.25 3.60 -9.30
N VAL A 265 0.24 3.52 -8.43
CA VAL A 265 -0.75 2.45 -8.38
C VAL A 265 -2.15 3.04 -8.36
N ASP A 266 -2.97 2.61 -9.31
CA ASP A 266 -4.40 2.85 -9.33
C ASP A 266 -5.13 1.64 -8.77
N LEU A 267 -5.96 1.86 -7.75
CA LEU A 267 -6.70 0.81 -7.05
C LEU A 267 -8.20 1.09 -7.07
N TYR A 268 -8.95 0.19 -7.72
CA TYR A 268 -10.41 0.24 -7.81
C TYR A 268 -11.08 -0.54 -6.68
N ASP A 269 -12.38 -0.31 -6.47
CA ASP A 269 -13.15 -1.10 -5.51
C ASP A 269 -13.25 -2.57 -5.96
N GLY A 270 -13.04 -3.50 -5.02
CA GLY A 270 -12.93 -4.94 -5.28
C GLY A 270 -11.56 -5.41 -5.80
N GLN A 271 -10.58 -4.53 -5.97
CA GLN A 271 -9.27 -4.90 -6.53
C GLN A 271 -8.20 -5.13 -5.45
N GLN A 272 -7.23 -5.99 -5.79
CA GLN A 272 -5.96 -6.12 -5.10
C GLN A 272 -4.81 -5.88 -6.08
N ALA A 273 -3.74 -5.23 -5.59
CA ALA A 273 -2.52 -5.00 -6.33
C ALA A 273 -1.32 -5.46 -5.51
N ALA A 274 -0.52 -6.37 -6.05
CA ALA A 274 0.74 -6.80 -5.44
C ALA A 274 1.89 -6.09 -6.17
N VAL A 275 2.70 -5.35 -5.41
CA VAL A 275 3.87 -4.63 -5.91
C VAL A 275 5.11 -5.20 -5.25
N ARG A 276 5.94 -5.86 -6.05
CA ARG A 276 7.25 -6.35 -5.61
C ARG A 276 8.19 -5.16 -5.40
N LEU A 277 9.05 -5.27 -4.40
CA LEU A 277 10.09 -4.29 -4.08
C LEU A 277 11.45 -4.98 -4.12
N ASP A 278 12.24 -4.73 -5.16
CA ASP A 278 13.63 -5.20 -5.21
C ASP A 278 14.58 -4.04 -4.86
N VAL A 279 15.63 -4.34 -4.11
CA VAL A 279 16.56 -3.34 -3.57
C VAL A 279 18.00 -3.71 -3.93
N VAL A 280 18.75 -2.73 -4.44
CA VAL A 280 20.22 -2.78 -4.53
C VAL A 280 20.75 -1.65 -3.68
N ALA A 281 21.58 -1.94 -2.67
CA ALA A 281 22.05 -0.94 -1.72
C ALA A 281 23.55 -1.04 -1.47
N LEU A 282 24.18 0.11 -1.27
CA LEU A 282 25.56 0.25 -0.85
C LEU A 282 25.62 0.45 0.65
N LEU A 283 26.34 -0.42 1.35
CA LEU A 283 26.55 -0.35 2.78
C LEU A 283 27.98 0.14 3.07
N ARG A 284 28.11 1.24 3.79
CA ARG A 284 29.39 1.81 4.25
C ARG A 284 29.29 2.21 5.71
N GLY A 285 30.30 1.87 6.51
CA GLY A 285 30.35 2.26 7.93
C GLY A 285 29.15 1.78 8.76
N GLY A 286 28.49 0.68 8.37
CA GLY A 286 27.31 0.15 9.08
C GLY A 286 25.97 0.79 8.70
N ALA A 287 25.94 1.71 7.73
CA ALA A 287 24.71 2.34 7.24
C ALA A 287 24.53 2.17 5.72
N VAL A 288 23.29 2.22 5.26
CA VAL A 288 22.97 2.26 3.82
C VAL A 288 23.30 3.66 3.30
N ALA A 289 24.38 3.76 2.53
CA ALA A 289 24.86 5.02 1.97
C ALA A 289 24.11 5.42 0.70
N GLU A 290 23.83 4.43 -0.16
CA GLU A 290 23.11 4.60 -1.42
C GLU A 290 22.15 3.43 -1.61
N ALA A 291 21.01 3.66 -2.25
CA ALA A 291 20.12 2.58 -2.66
C ALA A 291 19.46 2.89 -4.00
N ARG A 292 19.11 1.81 -4.72
CA ARG A 292 18.21 1.82 -5.86
C ARG A 292 17.10 0.83 -5.56
N VAL A 293 15.87 1.27 -5.76
CA VAL A 293 14.67 0.47 -5.49
C VAL A 293 13.88 0.34 -6.78
N GLU A 294 13.55 -0.88 -7.16
CA GLU A 294 12.67 -1.17 -8.29
C GLU A 294 11.32 -1.69 -7.77
N MET A 295 10.23 -1.12 -8.29
CA MET A 295 8.86 -1.48 -7.90
C MET A 295 8.07 -2.09 -9.04
N GLY A 296 7.38 -3.19 -8.78
CA GLY A 296 6.54 -3.89 -9.77
C GLY A 296 7.34 -4.65 -10.84
N GLY A 297 8.64 -4.39 -10.94
CA GLY A 297 9.59 -5.08 -11.79
C GLY A 297 10.40 -6.18 -11.10
N ALA A 298 11.43 -6.64 -11.80
CA ALA A 298 12.48 -7.48 -11.24
C ALA A 298 13.83 -6.80 -11.40
N MET A 299 14.72 -6.96 -10.42
CA MET A 299 16.08 -6.43 -10.50
C MET A 299 17.11 -7.54 -10.23
N LEU A 300 18.12 -7.60 -11.10
CA LEU A 300 19.33 -8.41 -10.92
C LEU A 300 20.53 -7.47 -10.81
N CYS A 301 21.51 -7.86 -10.00
CA CYS A 301 22.78 -7.15 -9.89
C CYS A 301 23.93 -8.14 -9.83
N ALA A 302 25.05 -7.80 -10.46
CA ALA A 302 26.30 -8.52 -10.37
C ALA A 302 27.45 -7.54 -10.14
N HIS A 303 28.48 -7.99 -9.45
CA HIS A 303 29.67 -7.22 -9.12
C HIS A 303 30.95 -7.89 -9.63
N GLY A 304 31.84 -7.11 -10.22
CA GLY A 304 33.10 -7.59 -10.80
C GLY A 304 34.27 -7.67 -9.81
N GLY A 305 34.19 -7.07 -8.63
CA GLY A 305 35.29 -7.07 -7.66
C GLY A 305 36.22 -5.86 -7.79
N GLU A 306 36.96 -5.69 -8.91
CA GLU A 306 37.94 -4.59 -9.02
C GLU A 306 37.32 -3.25 -9.46
N GLY A 307 37.70 -2.16 -8.78
CA GLY A 307 37.40 -0.80 -9.21
C GLY A 307 35.93 -0.39 -9.13
N GLY A 308 35.11 -1.16 -8.39
CA GLY A 308 33.69 -0.87 -8.19
C GLY A 308 32.79 -1.26 -9.35
N ALA A 309 33.28 -2.06 -10.30
CA ALA A 309 32.52 -2.50 -11.47
C ALA A 309 31.22 -3.23 -11.09
N ARG A 310 30.09 -2.82 -11.65
CA ARG A 310 28.79 -3.48 -11.42
C ARG A 310 27.90 -3.46 -12.65
N ALA A 311 27.06 -4.48 -12.76
CA ALA A 311 25.98 -4.56 -13.72
C ALA A 311 24.65 -4.61 -12.98
N VAL A 312 23.66 -3.85 -13.44
CA VAL A 312 22.29 -3.87 -12.90
C VAL A 312 21.32 -4.06 -14.07
N ALA A 313 20.52 -5.12 -14.01
CA ALA A 313 19.44 -5.36 -14.98
C ALA A 313 18.10 -5.10 -14.30
N VAL A 314 17.30 -4.22 -14.90
CA VAL A 314 15.97 -3.83 -14.41
C VAL A 314 14.92 -4.25 -15.42
N VAL A 315 13.90 -4.98 -14.97
CA VAL A 315 12.81 -5.50 -15.81
C VAL A 315 11.53 -4.76 -15.49
N SER A 316 10.95 -4.07 -16.47
CA SER A 316 9.68 -3.36 -16.32
C SER A 316 8.83 -3.52 -17.57
N GLY A 317 7.56 -3.92 -17.42
CA GLY A 317 6.65 -4.09 -18.55
C GLY A 317 7.09 -5.13 -19.59
N GLY A 318 7.96 -6.09 -19.22
CA GLY A 318 8.53 -7.09 -20.13
C GLY A 318 9.79 -6.62 -20.87
N LEU A 319 10.23 -5.37 -20.66
CA LEU A 319 11.49 -4.85 -21.17
C LEU A 319 12.56 -4.90 -20.06
N THR A 320 13.72 -5.42 -20.39
CA THR A 320 14.92 -5.40 -19.55
C THR A 320 15.86 -4.30 -20.00
N VAL A 321 16.24 -3.42 -19.09
CA VAL A 321 17.32 -2.47 -19.27
C VAL A 321 18.52 -2.92 -18.44
N LEU A 322 19.60 -3.33 -19.11
CA LEU A 322 20.89 -3.58 -18.49
C LEU A 322 21.70 -2.28 -18.45
N ARG A 323 22.21 -1.94 -17.29
CA ARG A 323 23.18 -0.87 -17.09
C ARG A 323 24.51 -1.44 -16.62
N LEU A 324 25.58 -1.06 -17.32
CA LEU A 324 26.95 -1.38 -16.97
C LEU A 324 27.62 -0.15 -16.36
N GLU A 325 28.26 -0.33 -15.22
CA GLU A 325 29.04 0.71 -14.56
C GLU A 325 30.46 0.16 -14.36
N GLY A 326 31.41 0.66 -15.16
CA GLY A 326 32.82 0.27 -15.09
C GLY A 326 33.68 1.26 -14.32
N GLY A 327 34.88 0.84 -13.93
CA GLY A 327 35.87 1.72 -13.32
C GLY A 327 36.18 2.94 -14.21
N GLY A 328 36.15 4.15 -13.63
CA GLY A 328 36.45 5.41 -14.34
C GLY A 328 35.23 6.14 -14.94
N ALA A 329 34.05 6.05 -14.31
CA ALA A 329 32.83 6.80 -14.64
C ALA A 329 32.21 6.51 -16.03
N ARG A 330 32.50 5.33 -16.61
CA ARG A 330 31.85 4.88 -17.84
C ARG A 330 30.54 4.16 -17.51
N THR A 331 29.42 4.71 -17.98
CA THR A 331 28.11 4.07 -17.91
C THR A 331 27.60 3.75 -19.30
N ALA A 332 26.95 2.61 -19.46
CA ALA A 332 26.32 2.20 -20.71
C ALA A 332 25.01 1.46 -20.44
N GLU A 333 24.04 1.60 -21.33
CA GLU A 333 22.72 0.99 -21.19
C GLU A 333 22.34 0.19 -22.45
N ALA A 334 21.69 -0.95 -22.27
CA ALA A 334 21.23 -1.84 -23.33
C ALA A 334 19.82 -2.36 -23.01
N GLY A 335 18.90 -2.31 -23.99
CA GLY A 335 17.52 -2.79 -23.86
C GLY A 335 17.30 -4.16 -24.50
N PHE A 336 16.50 -5.01 -23.85
CA PHE A 336 16.15 -6.35 -24.33
C PHE A 336 14.72 -6.71 -23.98
N ASP A 337 14.06 -7.53 -24.79
CA ASP A 337 12.76 -8.10 -24.45
C ASP A 337 12.91 -9.37 -23.59
N GLY A 338 12.05 -9.51 -22.58
CA GLY A 338 12.01 -10.68 -21.67
C GLY A 338 12.61 -10.42 -20.30
N THR A 339 12.54 -11.43 -19.43
CA THR A 339 13.00 -11.36 -18.03
C THR A 339 14.28 -12.19 -17.86
N PRO A 340 15.43 -11.58 -17.52
CA PRO A 340 16.63 -12.33 -17.21
C PRO A 340 16.51 -13.09 -15.89
N GLU A 341 17.23 -14.20 -15.79
CA GLU A 341 17.29 -15.02 -14.58
C GLU A 341 18.65 -15.00 -13.90
N LEU A 342 19.71 -14.83 -14.69
CA LEU A 342 21.09 -14.80 -14.23
C LEU A 342 21.79 -13.59 -14.82
N LEU A 343 22.69 -12.99 -14.05
CA LEU A 343 23.54 -11.89 -14.46
C LEU A 343 24.96 -12.14 -13.95
N ALA A 344 25.95 -11.95 -14.80
CA ALA A 344 27.36 -11.97 -14.44
C ALA A 344 28.09 -10.81 -15.13
N VAL A 345 29.11 -10.25 -14.49
CA VAL A 345 29.91 -9.14 -15.02
C VAL A 345 31.40 -9.45 -14.85
N THR A 346 32.23 -9.01 -15.78
CA THR A 346 33.69 -9.12 -15.69
C THR A 346 34.23 -8.19 -14.60
N ASP A 347 35.45 -8.48 -14.12
CA ASP A 347 36.01 -7.74 -12.99
C ASP A 347 36.23 -6.25 -13.29
N ASP A 348 36.46 -5.90 -14.55
CA ASP A 348 36.62 -4.52 -15.04
C ASP A 348 35.29 -3.81 -15.39
N GLY A 349 34.17 -4.53 -15.36
CA GLY A 349 32.84 -4.01 -15.73
C GLY A 349 32.62 -3.79 -17.22
N ALA A 350 33.58 -4.16 -18.07
CA ALA A 350 33.49 -3.93 -19.51
C ALA A 350 32.53 -4.90 -20.21
N THR A 351 32.30 -6.08 -19.65
CA THR A 351 31.45 -7.12 -20.27
C THR A 351 30.49 -7.71 -19.24
N ALA A 352 29.23 -7.92 -19.63
CA ALA A 352 28.25 -8.65 -18.83
C ALA A 352 27.55 -9.73 -19.65
N ALA A 353 27.01 -10.73 -18.95
CA ALA A 353 26.21 -11.80 -19.52
C ALA A 353 24.87 -11.90 -18.79
N LEU A 354 23.77 -11.96 -19.54
CA LEU A 354 22.42 -12.17 -19.02
C LEU A 354 21.80 -13.44 -19.59
N SER A 355 21.23 -14.28 -18.74
CA SER A 355 20.47 -15.46 -19.20
C SER A 355 18.99 -15.14 -19.37
N MET A 356 18.43 -15.41 -20.55
CA MET A 356 17.00 -15.41 -20.85
C MET A 356 16.59 -16.80 -21.34
N GLY A 357 16.17 -17.66 -20.40
CA GLY A 357 15.94 -19.08 -20.70
C GLY A 357 17.22 -19.78 -21.16
N ARG A 358 17.25 -20.23 -22.42
CA ARG A 358 18.41 -20.91 -23.01
C ARG A 358 19.41 -19.97 -23.71
N THR A 359 19.03 -18.71 -23.90
CA THR A 359 19.87 -17.73 -24.59
C THR A 359 20.63 -16.88 -23.59
N VAL A 360 21.94 -16.79 -23.75
CA VAL A 360 22.78 -15.86 -22.98
C VAL A 360 23.13 -14.67 -23.86
N LYS A 361 22.67 -13.48 -23.46
CA LYS A 361 23.04 -12.20 -24.06
C LYS A 361 24.37 -11.74 -23.46
N VAL A 362 25.41 -11.62 -24.28
CA VAL A 362 26.69 -11.03 -23.89
C VAL A 362 26.70 -9.58 -24.36
N VAL A 363 27.01 -8.66 -23.45
CA VAL A 363 27.02 -7.22 -23.69
C VAL A 363 28.39 -6.68 -23.37
N THR A 364 29.05 -6.08 -24.35
CA THR A 364 30.43 -5.61 -24.24
C THR A 364 30.49 -4.11 -24.52
N LEU A 365 31.14 -3.35 -23.65
CA LEU A 365 31.38 -1.92 -23.81
C LEU A 365 32.75 -1.69 -24.47
N ARG A 366 32.77 -1.34 -25.75
CA ARG A 366 34.00 -1.02 -26.50
C ARG A 366 33.98 0.45 -26.93
N GLN A 367 34.92 1.24 -26.41
CA GLN A 367 35.08 2.67 -26.77
C GLN A 367 33.80 3.52 -26.63
N GLY A 368 32.92 3.17 -25.68
CA GLY A 368 31.64 3.85 -25.46
C GLY A 368 30.48 3.33 -26.32
N VAL A 369 30.74 2.37 -27.21
CA VAL A 369 29.72 1.67 -27.99
C VAL A 369 29.36 0.35 -27.30
N VAL A 370 28.06 0.07 -27.25
CA VAL A 370 27.51 -1.19 -26.72
C VAL A 370 27.40 -2.20 -27.85
N GLU A 371 28.16 -3.29 -27.75
CA GLU A 371 28.05 -4.45 -28.63
C GLU A 371 27.28 -5.57 -27.93
N THR A 372 26.36 -6.23 -28.64
CA THR A 372 25.58 -7.34 -28.11
C THR A 372 25.78 -8.60 -28.96
N ALA A 373 25.93 -9.75 -28.29
CA ALA A 373 26.07 -11.05 -28.93
C ALA A 373 25.22 -12.10 -28.22
N ASP A 374 24.57 -12.96 -29.00
CA ASP A 374 23.71 -14.01 -28.47
C ASP A 374 24.45 -15.36 -28.46
N ARG A 375 24.32 -16.10 -27.36
CA ARG A 375 24.83 -17.46 -27.21
C ARG A 375 23.69 -18.40 -26.83
N GLU A 376 23.32 -19.28 -27.74
CA GLU A 376 22.30 -20.29 -27.48
C GLU A 376 22.91 -21.52 -26.83
N LEU A 377 22.36 -21.92 -25.68
CA LEU A 377 22.79 -23.12 -24.95
C LEU A 377 21.79 -24.26 -25.16
N GLU A 378 22.26 -25.50 -25.03
CA GLU A 378 21.40 -26.70 -25.11
C GLU A 378 20.34 -26.72 -24.01
N ARG A 379 20.68 -26.17 -22.84
CA ARG A 379 19.83 -26.11 -21.66
C ARG A 379 20.06 -24.78 -20.96
N GLN A 380 19.03 -24.36 -20.24
CA GLN A 380 19.07 -23.19 -19.38
C GLN A 380 20.23 -23.30 -18.37
N PRO A 381 21.09 -22.29 -18.27
CA PRO A 381 22.18 -22.31 -17.31
C PRO A 381 21.63 -22.12 -15.89
N THR A 382 22.26 -22.76 -14.90
CA THR A 382 21.94 -22.61 -13.48
C THR A 382 22.81 -21.58 -12.78
N ALA A 383 23.94 -21.19 -13.39
CA ALA A 383 24.82 -20.13 -12.93
C ALA A 383 25.72 -19.60 -14.07
N LEU A 384 26.17 -18.34 -13.95
CA LEU A 384 27.07 -17.67 -14.89
C LEU A 384 28.26 -17.05 -14.14
N GLY A 385 29.40 -16.89 -14.81
CA GLY A 385 30.57 -16.19 -14.30
C GLY A 385 31.64 -15.98 -15.37
N TRP A 386 32.74 -15.32 -15.03
CA TRP A 386 33.81 -14.97 -15.97
C TRP A 386 35.19 -15.42 -15.50
N LEU A 387 35.99 -15.98 -16.41
CA LEU A 387 37.41 -16.27 -16.22
C LEU A 387 38.26 -15.46 -17.19
N ARG A 388 39.57 -15.33 -16.92
CA ARG A 388 40.53 -14.70 -17.84
C ARG A 388 41.44 -15.74 -18.46
N THR A 389 41.66 -15.60 -19.76
CA THR A 389 42.67 -16.34 -20.53
C THR A 389 43.63 -15.36 -21.21
N SER A 390 44.69 -15.85 -21.86
CA SER A 390 45.53 -15.02 -22.72
C SER A 390 44.74 -14.32 -23.83
N ASP A 391 43.67 -14.95 -24.30
CA ASP A 391 42.92 -14.54 -25.48
C ASP A 391 41.73 -13.62 -25.13
N GLY A 392 41.50 -13.39 -23.84
CA GLY A 392 40.45 -12.50 -23.33
C GLY A 392 39.56 -13.12 -22.24
N PRO A 393 38.44 -12.46 -21.92
CA PRO A 393 37.46 -12.98 -20.97
C PRO A 393 36.74 -14.21 -21.53
N LEU A 394 36.56 -15.21 -20.68
CA LEU A 394 35.95 -16.50 -20.97
C LEU A 394 34.67 -16.65 -20.14
N LEU A 395 33.52 -16.71 -20.81
CA LEU A 395 32.24 -16.89 -20.13
C LEU A 395 32.11 -18.33 -19.64
N CYS A 396 31.79 -18.49 -18.36
CA CYS A 396 31.54 -19.77 -17.72
C CYS A 396 30.04 -19.93 -17.45
N ALA A 397 29.43 -20.98 -17.98
CA ALA A 397 28.02 -21.30 -17.76
C ALA A 397 27.86 -22.71 -17.19
N ALA A 398 27.25 -22.82 -16.02
CA ALA A 398 26.89 -24.12 -15.45
C ALA A 398 25.55 -24.60 -16.04
N SER A 399 25.50 -25.82 -16.57
CA SER A 399 24.31 -26.39 -17.18
C SER A 399 24.18 -27.88 -16.84
N GLY A 400 23.33 -28.18 -15.85
CA GLY A 400 23.21 -29.53 -15.30
C GLY A 400 24.52 -30.00 -14.69
N ARG A 401 25.10 -31.07 -15.23
CA ARG A 401 26.38 -31.67 -14.80
C ARG A 401 27.59 -31.16 -15.60
N ARG A 402 27.42 -30.13 -16.43
CA ARG A 402 28.49 -29.59 -17.27
C ARG A 402 28.78 -28.15 -16.93
N LEU A 403 30.06 -27.79 -16.97
CA LEU A 403 30.53 -26.41 -16.99
C LEU A 403 30.99 -26.09 -18.40
N LEU A 404 30.29 -25.17 -19.06
CA LEU A 404 30.60 -24.72 -20.41
C LEU A 404 31.51 -23.49 -20.32
N LEU A 405 32.67 -23.59 -20.96
CA LEU A 405 33.63 -22.51 -21.14
C LEU A 405 33.48 -21.96 -22.56
N LEU A 406 33.02 -20.73 -22.67
CA LEU A 406 32.58 -20.09 -23.92
C LEU A 406 33.52 -18.93 -24.27
N PRO A 407 34.51 -19.16 -25.15
CA PRO A 407 35.41 -18.10 -25.60
C PRO A 407 34.69 -17.12 -26.54
N ASP A 408 35.23 -15.91 -26.70
CA ASP A 408 34.68 -14.93 -27.63
C ASP A 408 34.88 -15.41 -29.09
N GLY A 409 33.80 -15.94 -29.69
CA GLY A 409 33.78 -16.35 -31.10
C GLY A 409 34.29 -17.77 -31.40
N GLY A 410 34.63 -18.56 -30.38
CA GLY A 410 35.13 -19.94 -30.53
C GLY A 410 34.14 -21.04 -30.07
N PRO A 411 34.46 -22.32 -30.29
CA PRO A 411 33.65 -23.44 -29.82
C PRO A 411 33.69 -23.55 -28.28
N ALA A 412 32.59 -24.00 -27.69
CA ALA A 412 32.49 -24.22 -26.25
C ALA A 412 33.33 -25.44 -25.83
N THR A 413 34.08 -25.32 -24.73
CA THR A 413 34.70 -26.45 -24.04
C THR A 413 33.84 -26.86 -22.86
N ALA A 414 33.51 -28.15 -22.74
CA ALA A 414 32.72 -28.66 -21.62
C ALA A 414 33.62 -29.39 -20.61
N LEU A 415 33.48 -29.05 -19.33
CA LEU A 415 34.03 -29.82 -18.21
C LEU A 415 32.89 -30.62 -17.56
N ASP A 416 33.10 -31.90 -17.34
CA ASP A 416 32.14 -32.74 -16.64
C ASP A 416 32.25 -32.58 -15.11
N HIS A 417 31.11 -32.43 -14.47
CA HIS A 417 30.94 -32.36 -13.02
C HIS A 417 30.28 -33.67 -12.52
N PRO A 418 30.70 -34.22 -11.37
CA PRO A 418 30.17 -35.49 -10.87
C PRO A 418 28.68 -35.45 -10.50
N ASP A 419 28.11 -34.26 -10.31
CA ASP A 419 26.67 -34.06 -10.07
C ASP A 419 26.25 -32.64 -10.52
N GLN A 420 24.95 -32.33 -10.46
CA GLN A 420 24.39 -31.07 -10.94
C GLN A 420 25.00 -29.88 -10.20
N VAL A 421 25.58 -28.95 -10.95
CA VAL A 421 26.15 -27.71 -10.40
C VAL A 421 25.01 -26.75 -10.04
N VAL A 422 24.98 -26.34 -8.77
CA VAL A 422 23.94 -25.46 -8.19
C VAL A 422 24.45 -24.06 -7.84
N ARG A 423 25.76 -23.89 -7.70
CA ARG A 423 26.43 -22.61 -7.46
C ARG A 423 27.76 -22.56 -8.21
N LEU A 424 28.11 -21.37 -8.66
CA LEU A 424 29.33 -21.06 -9.40
C LEU A 424 29.89 -19.74 -8.87
N TRP A 425 31.19 -19.67 -8.69
CA TRP A 425 31.92 -18.43 -8.52
C TRP A 425 33.14 -18.45 -9.44
N CYS A 426 33.44 -17.33 -10.08
CA CYS A 426 34.59 -17.19 -10.97
C CYS A 426 35.30 -15.86 -10.66
N SER A 427 36.60 -15.79 -10.94
CA SER A 427 37.37 -14.54 -10.90
C SER A 427 38.33 -14.45 -12.06
N THR A 428 38.31 -13.30 -12.75
CA THR A 428 39.26 -13.02 -13.83
C THR A 428 40.64 -12.64 -13.29
N ALA A 429 40.70 -12.04 -12.09
CA ALA A 429 41.95 -11.67 -11.41
C ALA A 429 42.80 -12.87 -10.95
N THR A 430 42.17 -13.88 -10.34
CA THR A 430 42.90 -15.07 -9.83
C THR A 430 42.94 -16.24 -10.82
N GLY A 431 42.12 -16.19 -11.88
CA GLY A 431 41.93 -17.32 -12.80
C GLY A 431 41.34 -18.54 -12.09
N ARG A 432 40.55 -18.34 -11.03
CA ARG A 432 39.95 -19.42 -10.23
C ARG A 432 38.46 -19.53 -10.46
N LEU A 433 38.00 -20.76 -10.35
CA LEU A 433 36.62 -21.18 -10.51
C LEU A 433 36.26 -22.06 -9.32
N ALA A 434 35.14 -21.79 -8.66
CA ALA A 434 34.61 -22.65 -7.62
C ALA A 434 33.18 -23.08 -7.97
N THR A 435 32.88 -24.37 -7.80
CA THR A 435 31.55 -24.93 -8.04
C THR A 435 31.08 -25.70 -6.84
N ALA A 436 29.78 -25.59 -6.53
CA ALA A 436 29.12 -26.48 -5.59
C ALA A 436 28.05 -27.29 -6.31
N ASP A 437 27.96 -28.59 -6.02
CA ASP A 437 26.93 -29.48 -6.57
C ASP A 437 25.77 -29.76 -5.62
N ALA A 438 24.73 -30.40 -6.16
CA ALA A 438 23.53 -30.80 -5.43
C ALA A 438 23.81 -31.78 -4.28
N ALA A 439 24.87 -32.59 -4.39
CA ALA A 439 25.35 -33.47 -3.33
C ALA A 439 26.08 -32.72 -2.20
N GLY A 440 26.47 -31.46 -2.41
CA GLY A 440 27.15 -30.62 -1.43
C GLY A 440 28.68 -30.64 -1.51
N ARG A 441 29.26 -31.20 -2.58
CA ARG A 441 30.70 -31.12 -2.85
C ARG A 441 31.07 -29.76 -3.38
N VAL A 442 32.27 -29.29 -3.02
CA VAL A 442 32.84 -28.04 -3.56
C VAL A 442 34.10 -28.37 -4.35
N HIS A 443 34.09 -28.07 -5.64
CA HIS A 443 35.24 -28.22 -6.52
C HIS A 443 35.88 -26.86 -6.78
N ILE A 444 37.19 -26.78 -6.67
CA ILE A 444 37.97 -25.57 -6.94
C ILE A 444 38.91 -25.86 -8.09
N TRP A 445 38.81 -25.06 -9.14
CA TRP A 445 39.57 -25.18 -10.37
C TRP A 445 40.43 -23.95 -10.58
N ARG A 446 41.51 -24.13 -11.35
CA ARG A 446 42.40 -23.05 -11.77
C ARG A 446 42.56 -23.11 -13.28
N SER A 447 42.42 -21.95 -13.92
CA SER A 447 42.79 -21.75 -15.31
C SER A 447 44.29 -21.49 -15.41
N ASP A 448 44.95 -22.11 -16.38
CA ASP A 448 46.27 -21.69 -16.81
C ASP A 448 46.20 -20.52 -17.81
N GLN A 449 47.35 -20.05 -18.28
CA GLN A 449 47.44 -18.94 -19.23
C GLN A 449 46.88 -19.29 -20.62
N ALA A 450 46.86 -20.58 -20.98
CA ALA A 450 46.31 -21.08 -22.24
C ALA A 450 44.79 -21.32 -22.17
N GLY A 451 44.16 -21.04 -21.02
CA GLY A 451 42.73 -21.23 -20.80
C GLY A 451 42.32 -22.67 -20.48
N ALA A 452 43.27 -23.57 -20.24
CA ALA A 452 42.96 -24.91 -19.76
C ALA A 452 42.62 -24.84 -18.26
N VAL A 453 41.45 -25.39 -17.89
CA VAL A 453 40.94 -25.37 -16.53
C VAL A 453 41.11 -26.76 -15.92
N ALA A 454 41.84 -26.85 -14.79
CA ALA A 454 42.10 -28.10 -14.08
C ALA A 454 41.65 -28.02 -12.61
N PRO A 455 41.16 -29.12 -12.02
CA PRO A 455 40.77 -29.15 -10.62
C PRO A 455 42.02 -29.08 -9.74
N VAL A 456 42.00 -28.17 -8.77
CA VAL A 456 43.06 -28.01 -7.77
C VAL A 456 42.66 -28.66 -6.44
N ARG A 457 41.37 -28.65 -6.12
CA ARG A 457 40.84 -29.26 -4.90
C ARG A 457 39.42 -29.76 -5.09
N VAL A 458 39.11 -30.86 -4.42
CA VAL A 458 37.74 -31.35 -4.22
C VAL A 458 37.50 -31.48 -2.72
N CYS A 459 36.49 -30.79 -2.22
CA CYS A 459 36.01 -30.91 -0.85
C CYS A 459 34.82 -31.87 -0.83
N GLU A 460 34.93 -32.92 -0.01
CA GLU A 460 33.89 -33.93 0.18
C GLU A 460 32.59 -33.33 0.74
N PRO A 461 31.43 -33.97 0.51
CA PRO A 461 30.14 -33.40 0.88
C PRO A 461 29.94 -33.46 2.40
N GLU A 462 29.74 -32.30 3.02
CA GLU A 462 29.40 -32.17 4.45
C GLU A 462 27.92 -31.80 4.67
N GLY A 463 27.21 -31.44 3.61
CA GLY A 463 25.82 -31.00 3.63
C GLY A 463 25.49 -30.17 2.40
N ARG A 464 24.21 -29.87 2.19
CA ARG A 464 23.78 -29.04 1.05
C ARG A 464 24.37 -27.64 1.17
N VAL A 465 25.09 -27.20 0.15
CA VAL A 465 25.65 -25.84 0.06
C VAL A 465 24.55 -24.83 -0.26
N THR A 466 24.42 -23.79 0.55
CA THR A 466 23.39 -22.75 0.39
C THR A 466 23.94 -21.47 -0.24
N ALA A 467 25.20 -21.14 0.05
CA ALA A 467 25.93 -20.00 -0.50
C ALA A 467 27.39 -20.37 -0.81
N LEU A 468 27.97 -19.76 -1.85
CA LEU A 468 29.35 -19.93 -2.29
C LEU A 468 29.88 -18.56 -2.73
N SER A 469 31.06 -18.17 -2.25
CA SER A 469 31.71 -16.91 -2.59
C SER A 469 33.22 -17.00 -2.38
N ALA A 470 33.99 -16.08 -2.92
CA ALA A 470 35.43 -16.05 -2.71
C ALA A 470 35.99 -14.62 -2.82
N ASP A 471 37.16 -14.42 -2.22
CA ASP A 471 37.90 -13.16 -2.32
C ASP A 471 38.69 -13.14 -3.63
N ALA A 472 38.38 -12.20 -4.51
CA ALA A 472 39.02 -12.09 -5.82
C ALA A 472 40.52 -11.75 -5.74
N ARG A 473 41.05 -11.28 -4.59
CA ARG A 473 42.48 -10.95 -4.42
C ARG A 473 43.29 -12.12 -3.86
N SER A 474 42.88 -12.68 -2.72
CA SER A 474 43.57 -13.84 -2.13
C SER A 474 43.20 -15.17 -2.79
N GLY A 475 42.05 -15.20 -3.46
CA GLY A 475 41.43 -16.39 -4.03
C GLY A 475 40.96 -17.39 -2.97
N ARG A 476 40.78 -16.96 -1.71
CA ARG A 476 40.16 -17.74 -0.64
C ARG A 476 38.71 -18.01 -0.97
N VAL A 477 38.28 -19.26 -0.85
CA VAL A 477 36.91 -19.70 -1.18
C VAL A 477 36.15 -20.02 0.10
N CYS A 478 34.92 -19.52 0.22
CA CYS A 478 34.06 -19.76 1.36
C CYS A 478 32.68 -20.27 0.92
N TRP A 479 32.09 -21.16 1.73
CA TRP A 479 30.77 -21.70 1.48
C TRP A 479 30.00 -21.93 2.78
N ALA A 480 28.68 -21.85 2.69
CA ALA A 480 27.77 -22.10 3.80
C ALA A 480 26.93 -23.36 3.54
N LEU A 481 26.59 -24.06 4.62
CA LEU A 481 25.84 -25.30 4.63
C LEU A 481 24.42 -25.08 5.17
N ALA A 482 23.51 -25.98 4.81
CA ALA A 482 22.10 -25.93 5.21
C ALA A 482 21.87 -26.05 6.73
N ASP A 483 22.84 -26.58 7.48
CA ASP A 483 22.85 -26.65 8.95
C ASP A 483 23.35 -25.35 9.61
N GLY A 484 23.70 -24.33 8.81
CA GLY A 484 24.26 -23.06 9.27
C GLY A 484 25.79 -23.04 9.34
N GLY A 485 26.48 -24.17 9.13
CA GLY A 485 27.95 -24.22 9.15
C GLY A 485 28.59 -23.39 8.04
N VAL A 486 29.65 -22.66 8.35
CA VAL A 486 30.44 -21.90 7.36
C VAL A 486 31.86 -22.47 7.27
N ARG A 487 32.36 -22.63 6.04
CA ARG A 487 33.69 -23.13 5.72
C ARG A 487 34.48 -22.09 4.93
N LEU A 488 35.79 -22.06 5.16
CA LEU A 488 36.75 -21.22 4.45
C LEU A 488 37.95 -22.08 4.04
N TRP A 489 38.26 -22.08 2.75
CA TRP A 489 39.47 -22.66 2.19
C TRP A 489 40.54 -21.59 1.97
N GLU A 490 41.72 -21.84 2.52
CA GLU A 490 42.90 -21.02 2.39
C GLU A 490 43.84 -21.60 1.31
N PRO A 491 44.07 -20.90 0.18
CA PRO A 491 44.87 -21.41 -0.92
C PRO A 491 46.36 -21.55 -0.59
N SER A 492 46.87 -20.69 0.29
CA SER A 492 48.29 -20.65 0.66
C SER A 492 48.71 -21.83 1.54
N SER A 493 47.82 -22.30 2.41
CA SER A 493 48.05 -23.45 3.30
C SER A 493 47.35 -24.73 2.85
N ASP A 494 46.47 -24.62 1.85
CA ASP A 494 45.57 -25.68 1.38
C ASP A 494 44.74 -26.31 2.53
N THR A 495 44.26 -25.47 3.45
CA THR A 495 43.45 -25.91 4.60
C THR A 495 42.01 -25.44 4.48
N VAL A 496 41.08 -26.28 4.96
CA VAL A 496 39.66 -25.92 5.12
C VAL A 496 39.38 -25.73 6.61
N ARG A 497 38.82 -24.59 6.97
CA ARG A 497 38.52 -24.22 8.36
C ARG A 497 37.03 -23.95 8.54
N ALA A 498 36.50 -24.34 9.68
CA ALA A 498 35.13 -23.98 10.10
C ALA A 498 35.14 -22.64 10.86
N LEU A 499 34.28 -21.70 10.46
CA LEU A 499 34.20 -20.37 11.07
C LEU A 499 33.11 -20.26 12.16
N GLY A 500 32.36 -21.35 12.39
CA GLY A 500 31.26 -21.43 13.37
C GLY A 500 29.88 -21.54 12.71
N PRO A 501 28.86 -21.99 13.46
CA PRO A 501 27.50 -22.13 12.95
C PRO A 501 26.75 -20.79 12.99
N LEU A 502 26.02 -20.50 11.93
CA LEU A 502 24.99 -19.48 11.89
C LEU A 502 23.68 -20.06 12.44
N PRO A 503 22.84 -19.28 13.13
CA PRO A 503 21.56 -19.76 13.64
C PRO A 503 20.54 -20.08 12.52
N ARG A 504 20.83 -19.63 11.30
CA ARG A 504 20.09 -19.94 10.07
C ARG A 504 21.09 -20.10 8.93
N PRO A 505 20.80 -20.95 7.92
CA PRO A 505 21.67 -21.12 6.77
C PRO A 505 21.86 -19.81 6.01
N ALA A 506 23.09 -19.52 5.59
CA ALA A 506 23.37 -18.30 4.84
C ALA A 506 22.84 -18.41 3.40
N THR A 507 22.24 -17.33 2.89
CA THR A 507 21.85 -17.19 1.49
C THR A 507 22.94 -16.51 0.66
N GLY A 508 23.81 -15.72 1.28
CA GLY A 508 24.92 -15.02 0.63
C GLY A 508 26.15 -14.87 1.54
N LEU A 509 27.33 -14.74 0.93
CA LEU A 509 28.63 -14.60 1.59
C LEU A 509 29.48 -13.54 0.88
N ALA A 510 30.17 -12.68 1.64
CA ALA A 510 31.14 -11.71 1.11
C ALA A 510 32.39 -11.72 1.99
N PRO A 511 33.46 -12.40 1.57
CA PRO A 511 34.75 -12.25 2.22
C PRO A 511 35.29 -10.85 1.93
N ALA A 512 35.68 -10.11 2.97
CA ALA A 512 36.25 -8.78 2.81
C ALA A 512 37.61 -8.86 2.06
N PRO A 513 37.92 -7.90 1.17
CA PRO A 513 39.20 -7.90 0.46
C PRO A 513 40.36 -7.83 1.45
N GLY A 514 41.33 -8.74 1.34
CA GLY A 514 42.47 -8.80 2.28
C GLY A 514 42.23 -9.63 3.55
N GLY A 515 41.01 -10.15 3.77
CA GLY A 515 40.85 -11.47 4.37
C GLY A 515 40.80 -11.60 5.90
N HIS A 516 40.38 -10.59 6.66
CA HIS A 516 40.17 -10.77 8.12
C HIS A 516 38.70 -10.91 8.52
N THR A 517 37.75 -10.55 7.65
CA THR A 517 36.31 -10.55 7.93
C THR A 517 35.52 -11.26 6.82
N LEU A 518 34.48 -12.00 7.21
CA LEU A 518 33.47 -12.56 6.31
C LEU A 518 32.08 -12.08 6.75
N TRP A 519 31.29 -11.57 5.80
CA TRP A 519 29.89 -11.24 6.02
C TRP A 519 28.98 -12.36 5.52
N ALA A 520 27.94 -12.67 6.28
CA ALA A 520 26.91 -13.65 5.92
C ALA A 520 25.50 -13.06 6.07
N ALA A 521 24.65 -13.22 5.05
CA ALA A 521 23.21 -12.95 5.14
C ALA A 521 22.43 -14.24 5.33
N ASP A 522 21.39 -14.20 6.17
CA ASP A 522 20.51 -15.34 6.45
C ASP A 522 19.22 -15.37 5.61
N GLY A 523 19.14 -14.56 4.55
CA GLY A 523 17.94 -14.37 3.74
C GLY A 523 16.88 -13.46 4.40
N GLY A 524 17.14 -13.00 5.63
CA GLY A 524 16.33 -12.04 6.37
C GLY A 524 16.95 -10.65 6.37
N THR A 525 16.61 -9.88 7.39
CA THR A 525 17.05 -8.49 7.59
C THR A 525 18.36 -8.38 8.38
N ARG A 526 19.11 -9.48 8.52
CA ARG A 526 20.30 -9.52 9.39
C ARG A 526 21.54 -9.91 8.61
N LEU A 527 22.59 -9.13 8.79
CA LEU A 527 23.96 -9.49 8.41
C LEU A 527 24.75 -9.89 9.64
N ARG A 528 25.58 -10.92 9.50
CA ARG A 528 26.48 -11.39 10.55
C ARG A 528 27.91 -11.24 10.10
N ARG A 529 28.73 -10.64 10.95
CA ARG A 529 30.17 -10.53 10.76
C ARG A 529 30.88 -11.68 11.46
N LEU A 530 31.70 -12.42 10.71
CA LEU A 530 32.52 -13.52 11.20
C LEU A 530 34.00 -13.15 11.07
N ALA A 531 34.78 -13.42 12.12
CA ALA A 531 36.24 -13.36 12.06
C ALA A 531 36.76 -14.58 11.29
N THR A 532 37.69 -14.35 10.37
CA THR A 532 38.29 -15.42 9.55
C THR A 532 39.63 -15.92 10.12
N GLU A 533 40.25 -15.13 11.01
CA GLU A 533 41.44 -15.50 11.78
C GLU A 533 41.06 -15.81 13.23
N PRO A 534 41.72 -16.78 13.88
CA PRO A 534 41.54 -16.99 15.30
C PRO A 534 42.07 -15.76 16.05
N ASN A 535 41.35 -15.29 17.09
CA ASN A 535 41.93 -14.34 18.03
C ASN A 535 43.25 -14.94 18.54
N SER A 536 44.39 -14.46 18.03
CA SER A 536 45.70 -14.75 18.61
C SER A 536 45.81 -13.94 19.90
N GLY A 537 45.00 -14.31 20.90
CA GLY A 537 45.14 -13.82 22.25
C GLY A 537 46.41 -14.41 22.84
N GLN A 538 47.52 -13.70 22.68
CA GLN A 538 48.63 -13.82 23.61
C GLN A 538 48.21 -13.06 24.88
N PRO A 539 48.06 -13.73 26.03
CA PRO A 539 47.63 -13.09 27.26
C PRO A 539 48.85 -12.43 27.91
N ASP A 540 49.32 -11.30 27.38
CA ASP A 540 50.40 -10.54 28.04
C ASP A 540 50.42 -9.07 27.61
N SER A 541 49.60 -8.26 28.28
CA SER A 541 49.98 -6.93 28.79
C SER A 541 48.79 -6.34 29.54
N GLY A 542 48.88 -6.26 30.86
CA GLY A 542 47.84 -5.75 31.75
C GLY A 542 47.57 -4.26 31.59
N GLN A 543 46.77 -3.88 30.60
CA GLN A 543 46.22 -2.53 30.45
C GLN A 543 44.70 -2.61 30.35
N PRO A 544 43.94 -2.16 31.37
CA PRO A 544 42.50 -2.14 31.34
C PRO A 544 42.06 -0.81 30.73
N ASP A 545 41.91 -0.73 29.40
CA ASP A 545 41.03 0.22 28.73
C ASP A 545 41.07 0.05 27.19
N SER A 546 40.21 -0.81 26.69
CA SER A 546 39.41 -0.59 25.46
C SER A 546 38.49 -1.80 25.30
N GLY A 547 37.18 -1.57 25.26
CA GLY A 547 36.17 -2.62 25.25
C GLY A 547 36.34 -3.57 24.07
N GLN A 548 36.96 -4.72 24.31
CA GLN A 548 37.03 -5.81 23.35
C GLN A 548 35.79 -6.70 23.58
N PRO A 549 34.90 -6.82 22.59
CA PRO A 549 33.66 -7.57 22.78
C PRO A 549 33.98 -9.06 22.88
N ASP A 550 33.31 -9.75 23.81
CA ASP A 550 33.13 -11.21 23.79
C ASP A 550 32.92 -11.67 22.34
N GLY A 551 33.52 -12.79 21.93
CA GLY A 551 33.51 -13.34 20.55
C GLY A 551 32.14 -13.70 19.95
N ARG A 552 31.07 -12.99 20.32
CA ARG A 552 29.77 -13.01 19.69
C ARG A 552 29.84 -12.27 18.34
N PRO A 553 29.31 -12.87 17.27
CA PRO A 553 29.29 -12.24 15.95
C PRO A 553 28.50 -10.93 16.02
N GLU A 554 29.09 -9.85 15.47
CA GLU A 554 28.43 -8.56 15.31
C GLU A 554 27.23 -8.75 14.36
N VAL A 555 26.03 -8.38 14.84
CA VAL A 555 24.79 -8.49 14.07
C VAL A 555 24.37 -7.11 13.63
N GLN A 556 24.39 -6.88 12.32
CA GLN A 556 23.87 -5.66 11.72
C GLN A 556 22.45 -5.92 11.19
N ARG A 557 21.50 -5.04 11.55
CA ARG A 557 20.12 -5.11 11.05
C ARG A 557 19.94 -4.16 9.89
N LEU A 558 19.19 -4.60 8.89
CA LEU A 558 18.87 -3.85 7.69
C LEU A 558 17.36 -3.68 7.56
N PRO A 559 16.90 -2.62 6.88
CA PRO A 559 15.48 -2.37 6.71
C PRO A 559 14.80 -3.31 5.69
N PHE A 560 15.55 -4.09 4.91
CA PHE A 560 15.06 -5.01 3.87
C PHE A 560 15.75 -6.39 3.96
N ARG A 561 15.21 -7.40 3.26
CA ARG A 561 15.81 -8.74 3.24
C ARG A 561 16.99 -8.79 2.29
N VAL A 562 18.10 -9.39 2.70
CA VAL A 562 19.28 -9.55 1.83
C VAL A 562 19.31 -10.95 1.23
N ARG A 563 19.28 -11.03 -0.09
CA ARG A 563 19.44 -12.27 -0.86
C ARG A 563 20.90 -12.54 -1.17
N GLU A 564 21.58 -11.52 -1.71
CA GLU A 564 22.97 -11.58 -2.16
C GLU A 564 23.76 -10.41 -1.59
N LEU A 565 25.06 -10.61 -1.45
CA LEU A 565 25.99 -9.60 -0.96
C LEU A 565 27.35 -9.77 -1.64
N HIS A 566 27.94 -8.66 -2.04
CA HIS A 566 29.22 -8.60 -2.71
C HIS A 566 30.17 -7.65 -1.95
N PRO A 567 31.42 -8.06 -1.69
CA PRO A 567 32.41 -7.20 -1.05
C PRO A 567 32.86 -6.09 -2.01
N LEU A 568 33.13 -4.90 -1.49
CA LEU A 568 33.73 -3.80 -2.23
C LEU A 568 35.18 -3.58 -1.79
N ASP A 569 35.98 -3.00 -2.69
CA ASP A 569 37.39 -2.66 -2.45
C ASP A 569 37.62 -1.70 -1.27
N ASP A 570 36.64 -0.83 -0.96
CA ASP A 570 36.69 0.15 0.14
C ASP A 570 36.27 -0.44 1.50
N GLY A 571 36.00 -1.75 1.55
CA GLY A 571 35.50 -2.44 2.75
C GLY A 571 33.98 -2.33 2.95
N GLY A 572 33.27 -1.65 2.04
CA GLY A 572 31.81 -1.65 1.98
C GLY A 572 31.22 -2.96 1.44
N LEU A 573 29.89 -3.04 1.44
CA LEU A 573 29.14 -4.14 0.84
C LEU A 573 28.13 -3.61 -0.18
N LEU A 574 28.02 -4.28 -1.32
CA LEU A 574 26.88 -4.16 -2.21
C LEU A 574 25.87 -5.25 -1.84
N LEU A 575 24.64 -4.85 -1.55
CA LEU A 575 23.56 -5.72 -1.09
C LEU A 575 22.48 -5.80 -2.16
N VAL A 576 22.00 -7.00 -2.46
CA VAL A 576 20.83 -7.23 -3.33
C VAL A 576 19.77 -7.94 -2.51
N GLY A 577 18.56 -7.39 -2.53
CA GLY A 577 17.52 -7.78 -1.61
C GLY A 577 16.11 -7.53 -2.10
N SER A 578 15.15 -7.81 -1.23
CA SER A 578 13.74 -7.55 -1.47
C SER A 578 13.03 -7.01 -0.22
N GLY A 579 11.89 -6.37 -0.46
CA GLY A 579 11.07 -5.76 0.56
C GLY A 579 11.73 -4.54 1.21
N GLY A 580 11.14 -4.09 2.32
CA GLY A 580 11.62 -2.97 3.09
C GLY A 580 10.51 -2.00 3.48
N PRO A 581 10.86 -0.92 4.20
CA PRO A 581 9.91 0.12 4.52
C PRO A 581 9.46 0.84 3.24
N LEU A 582 8.17 1.11 3.16
CA LEU A 582 7.50 1.72 2.03
C LEU A 582 6.81 2.99 2.49
N GLU A 583 7.02 4.07 1.76
CA GLU A 583 6.24 5.28 1.80
C GLU A 583 5.05 5.15 0.85
N LEU A 584 3.83 5.36 1.35
CA LEU A 584 2.61 5.47 0.58
C LEU A 584 2.17 6.92 0.60
N ARG A 585 2.14 7.56 -0.56
CA ARG A 585 1.67 8.93 -0.72
C ARG A 585 0.37 8.94 -1.51
N SER A 586 -0.69 9.47 -0.93
CA SER A 586 -1.94 9.72 -1.65
C SER A 586 -1.86 11.00 -2.46
N GLU A 587 -2.74 11.13 -3.44
CA GLU A 587 -2.75 12.27 -4.38
C GLU A 587 -3.07 13.62 -3.70
N ASP A 588 -3.67 13.61 -2.51
CA ASP A 588 -3.86 14.79 -1.66
C ASP A 588 -2.60 15.18 -0.86
N GLY A 589 -1.49 14.48 -1.05
CA GLY A 589 -0.20 14.76 -0.43
C GLY A 589 0.02 14.10 0.93
N ARG A 590 -0.94 13.35 1.48
CA ARG A 590 -0.72 12.62 2.74
C ARG A 590 0.25 11.47 2.52
N THR A 591 1.17 11.32 3.45
CA THR A 591 2.20 10.29 3.43
C THR A 591 2.04 9.36 4.63
N GLN A 592 2.15 8.04 4.38
CA GLN A 592 2.22 7.01 5.41
C GLN A 592 3.45 6.13 5.20
N ILE A 593 4.13 5.75 6.27
CA ILE A 593 5.25 4.81 6.21
C ILE A 593 4.81 3.48 6.77
N ALA A 594 4.81 2.46 5.92
CA ALA A 594 4.60 1.08 6.32
C ALA A 594 5.95 0.36 6.39
N ALA A 595 6.24 -0.33 7.48
CA ALA A 595 7.42 -1.18 7.62
C ALA A 595 7.01 -2.60 8.00
N LEU A 596 7.74 -3.58 7.47
CA LEU A 596 7.49 -4.98 7.77
C LEU A 596 7.78 -5.21 9.25
N ASP A 597 6.85 -5.86 9.94
CA ASP A 597 7.04 -6.26 11.32
C ASP A 597 8.24 -7.23 11.38
N PRO A 598 9.30 -6.94 12.15
CA PRO A 598 10.35 -7.92 12.37
C PRO A 598 9.70 -9.10 13.11
N SER A 599 9.36 -10.16 12.36
CA SER A 599 8.64 -11.33 12.87
C SER A 599 9.15 -11.69 14.27
N PRO A 600 8.27 -11.85 15.28
CA PRO A 600 8.68 -12.44 16.54
C PRO A 600 9.29 -13.81 16.21
N ASP A 601 10.41 -14.12 16.84
CA ASP A 601 11.09 -15.40 16.63
C ASP A 601 10.07 -16.52 16.90
N ALA A 602 9.99 -17.51 16.01
CA ALA A 602 9.10 -18.66 16.16
C ALA A 602 9.32 -19.44 17.49
N ALA A 603 10.42 -19.14 18.20
CA ALA A 603 10.73 -19.67 19.52
C ALA A 603 9.82 -19.13 20.65
N ASP A 604 9.14 -17.99 20.48
CA ASP A 604 8.27 -17.38 21.51
C ASP A 604 6.79 -17.80 21.40
N GLY A 605 6.44 -18.64 20.42
CA GLY A 605 5.07 -19.07 20.14
C GLY A 605 4.65 -20.31 20.94
N GLY A 606 4.43 -20.17 22.25
CA GLY A 606 3.66 -21.16 22.99
C GLY A 606 2.24 -21.31 22.42
N SER A 607 1.66 -22.52 22.53
CA SER A 607 0.31 -22.88 22.05
C SER A 607 -0.82 -22.00 22.61
N ASP A 608 -0.56 -21.21 23.66
CA ASP A 608 -1.52 -20.35 24.34
C ASP A 608 -1.75 -18.98 23.66
N SER A 609 -0.99 -18.63 22.62
CA SER A 609 -0.96 -17.24 22.09
C SER A 609 -2.07 -16.84 21.11
N GLY A 610 -2.98 -17.77 20.78
CA GLY A 610 -4.12 -17.55 19.89
C GLY A 610 -3.83 -17.16 18.45
N PRO A 611 -4.88 -16.95 17.63
CA PRO A 611 -4.70 -16.65 16.23
C PRO A 611 -4.04 -15.27 16.08
N GLY A 612 -3.07 -15.17 15.15
CA GLY A 612 -2.23 -13.97 15.01
C GLY A 612 -3.00 -12.68 14.76
N TRP A 613 -4.17 -12.74 14.12
CA TRP A 613 -5.01 -11.57 13.85
C TRP A 613 -5.51 -10.89 15.13
N LEU A 614 -5.72 -11.64 16.21
CA LEU A 614 -6.25 -11.10 17.47
C LEU A 614 -5.26 -10.15 18.16
N ARG A 615 -3.96 -10.33 17.91
CA ARG A 615 -2.89 -9.57 18.58
C ARG A 615 -2.94 -8.07 18.29
N ASP A 616 -3.46 -7.67 17.14
CA ASP A 616 -3.52 -6.26 16.69
C ASP A 616 -4.93 -5.76 16.43
N SER A 617 -5.91 -6.66 16.46
CA SER A 617 -7.29 -6.34 16.15
C SER A 617 -7.95 -5.54 17.27
N ILE A 618 -8.72 -4.53 16.88
CA ILE A 618 -9.66 -3.82 17.76
C ILE A 618 -11.07 -4.21 17.35
N GLY A 619 -11.87 -4.59 18.33
CA GLY A 619 -13.27 -4.96 18.19
C GLY A 619 -14.18 -3.75 18.28
N ILE A 620 -15.24 -3.74 17.49
CA ILE A 620 -16.33 -2.77 17.63
C ILE A 620 -17.64 -3.48 17.89
N GLU A 621 -18.32 -3.09 18.95
CA GLU A 621 -19.65 -3.60 19.27
C GLU A 621 -20.67 -2.91 18.39
N LEU A 622 -21.50 -3.68 17.68
CA LEU A 622 -22.57 -3.14 16.83
C LEU A 622 -23.90 -3.82 17.15
N PRO A 623 -24.99 -3.04 17.34
CA PRO A 623 -26.32 -3.61 17.48
C PRO A 623 -26.76 -4.25 16.16
N ILE A 624 -27.42 -5.41 16.23
CA ILE A 624 -27.87 -6.17 15.04
C ILE A 624 -28.86 -5.35 14.21
N GLU A 625 -29.64 -4.49 14.85
CA GLU A 625 -30.59 -3.60 14.19
C GLU A 625 -29.90 -2.70 13.16
N ALA A 626 -28.71 -2.18 13.48
CA ALA A 626 -27.91 -1.35 12.58
C ALA A 626 -27.32 -2.13 11.39
N LEU A 627 -27.28 -3.47 11.48
CA LEU A 627 -26.71 -4.37 10.46
C LEU A 627 -27.76 -4.98 9.52
N SER A 628 -29.05 -4.71 9.76
CA SER A 628 -30.16 -5.29 9.00
C SER A 628 -30.69 -4.42 7.85
N GLY A 629 -30.26 -3.15 7.76
CA GLY A 629 -30.74 -2.17 6.78
C GLY A 629 -29.89 -2.04 5.51
N ALA A 630 -30.36 -1.23 4.56
CA ALA A 630 -29.65 -0.91 3.31
C ALA A 630 -28.26 -0.27 3.57
N ASP A 631 -28.10 0.39 4.72
CA ASP A 631 -26.87 1.09 5.11
C ASP A 631 -25.82 0.19 5.77
N ALA A 632 -26.12 -1.08 6.02
CA ALA A 632 -25.22 -2.00 6.72
C ALA A 632 -23.85 -2.09 6.04
N ALA A 633 -23.80 -2.19 4.71
CA ALA A 633 -22.55 -2.24 3.96
C ALA A 633 -21.69 -0.97 4.16
N GLN A 634 -22.33 0.21 4.23
CA GLN A 634 -21.63 1.46 4.49
C GLN A 634 -21.11 1.51 5.92
N LEU A 635 -21.92 1.09 6.90
CA LEU A 635 -21.50 1.03 8.30
C LEU A 635 -20.29 0.11 8.49
N LEU A 636 -20.29 -1.06 7.85
CA LEU A 636 -19.17 -2.00 7.87
C LEU A 636 -17.90 -1.42 7.23
N ARG A 637 -18.03 -0.72 6.09
CA ARG A 637 -16.90 0.00 5.48
C ARG A 637 -16.37 1.10 6.38
N THR A 638 -17.25 1.88 7.01
CA THR A 638 -16.86 2.91 7.98
C THR A 638 -16.12 2.29 9.15
N ALA A 639 -16.66 1.21 9.74
CA ALA A 639 -16.01 0.48 10.82
C ALA A 639 -14.61 0.01 10.43
N ARG A 640 -14.46 -0.63 9.26
CA ARG A 640 -13.15 -1.04 8.74
C ARG A 640 -12.21 0.15 8.51
N GLY A 641 -12.73 1.25 7.96
CA GLY A 641 -11.99 2.49 7.73
C GLY A 641 -11.42 3.12 9.00
N THR A 642 -11.98 2.82 10.17
CA THR A 642 -11.43 3.22 11.48
C THR A 642 -10.23 2.38 11.93
N GLY A 643 -9.94 1.30 11.21
CA GLY A 643 -8.95 0.28 11.56
C GLY A 643 -9.48 -0.85 12.45
N ALA A 644 -10.80 -0.93 12.68
CA ALA A 644 -11.40 -2.09 13.34
C ALA A 644 -11.07 -3.37 12.55
N GLY A 645 -10.71 -4.43 13.28
CA GLY A 645 -10.39 -5.72 12.68
C GLY A 645 -11.49 -6.77 12.86
N HIS A 646 -12.38 -6.57 13.83
CA HIS A 646 -13.51 -7.47 14.06
C HIS A 646 -14.74 -6.74 14.62
N LEU A 647 -15.90 -7.37 14.41
CA LEU A 647 -17.20 -6.96 14.94
C LEU A 647 -17.58 -7.84 16.12
N LEU A 648 -18.18 -7.25 17.14
CA LEU A 648 -18.74 -7.92 18.30
C LEU A 648 -20.26 -7.83 18.19
N VAL A 649 -20.93 -8.99 18.19
CA VAL A 649 -22.37 -9.11 17.91
C VAL A 649 -23.03 -10.15 18.80
N ASP A 650 -24.30 -9.93 19.16
CA ASP A 650 -25.08 -10.87 19.97
C ASP A 650 -25.35 -12.18 19.20
N GLY A 651 -24.63 -13.26 19.57
CA GLY A 651 -24.75 -14.57 18.93
C GLY A 651 -26.13 -15.21 19.12
N GLY A 652 -26.79 -14.97 20.25
CA GLY A 652 -28.12 -15.49 20.53
C GLY A 652 -29.17 -14.91 19.59
N ARG A 653 -29.17 -13.59 19.42
CA ARG A 653 -30.07 -12.89 18.48
C ARG A 653 -29.77 -13.21 17.02
N LEU A 654 -28.50 -13.36 16.64
CA LEU A 654 -28.12 -13.71 15.27
C LEU A 654 -28.66 -15.09 14.85
N ARG A 655 -28.63 -16.06 15.75
CA ARG A 655 -29.20 -17.39 15.49
C ARG A 655 -30.71 -17.34 15.32
N GLN A 656 -31.40 -16.53 16.12
CA GLN A 656 -32.87 -16.41 16.04
C GLN A 656 -33.35 -15.73 14.75
N THR A 657 -32.57 -14.78 14.24
CA THR A 657 -32.92 -14.00 13.03
C THR A 657 -32.49 -14.67 11.72
N GLY A 658 -31.59 -15.65 11.77
CA GLY A 658 -31.06 -16.33 10.57
C GLY A 658 -30.11 -15.46 9.72
N LEU A 659 -29.71 -14.28 10.21
CA LEU A 659 -28.87 -13.33 9.47
C LEU A 659 -27.38 -13.69 9.44
N LEU A 660 -26.95 -14.66 10.25
CA LEU A 660 -25.54 -14.98 10.48
C LEU A 660 -24.74 -15.25 9.19
N PRO A 661 -25.20 -16.08 8.23
CA PRO A 661 -24.43 -16.32 7.00
C PRO A 661 -24.31 -15.08 6.11
N GLN A 662 -25.36 -14.25 6.04
CA GLN A 662 -25.34 -13.01 5.26
C GLN A 662 -24.39 -11.99 5.88
N LEU A 663 -24.48 -11.79 7.19
CA LEU A 663 -23.61 -10.87 7.92
C LEU A 663 -22.15 -11.30 7.86
N SER A 664 -21.86 -12.59 8.01
CA SER A 664 -20.51 -13.14 7.87
C SER A 664 -19.91 -12.81 6.49
N ARG A 665 -20.68 -13.01 5.40
CA ARG A 665 -20.24 -12.64 4.03
C ARG A 665 -20.06 -11.13 3.86
N GLN A 666 -20.96 -10.31 4.40
CA GLN A 666 -20.85 -8.85 4.31
C GLN A 666 -19.65 -8.31 5.11
N ALA A 667 -19.42 -8.83 6.31
CA ALA A 667 -18.24 -8.53 7.12
C ALA A 667 -16.96 -8.97 6.39
N ALA A 668 -16.95 -10.18 5.82
CA ALA A 668 -15.84 -10.67 5.00
C ALA A 668 -15.52 -9.74 3.82
N ALA A 669 -16.55 -9.34 3.07
CA ALA A 669 -16.43 -8.41 1.95
C ALA A 669 -15.94 -7.03 2.39
N ALA A 670 -16.28 -6.58 3.60
CA ALA A 670 -15.76 -5.35 4.18
C ALA A 670 -14.36 -5.50 4.83
N GLY A 671 -13.76 -6.70 4.82
CA GLY A 671 -12.46 -6.94 5.46
C GLY A 671 -12.49 -7.06 6.98
N LEU A 672 -13.67 -7.35 7.55
CA LEU A 672 -13.88 -7.52 8.98
C LEU A 672 -14.05 -8.99 9.33
N ARG A 673 -13.65 -9.33 10.55
CA ARG A 673 -13.95 -10.61 11.19
C ARG A 673 -15.20 -10.51 12.07
N LEU A 674 -15.89 -11.62 12.28
CA LEU A 674 -17.09 -11.67 13.11
C LEU A 674 -16.82 -12.45 14.39
N VAL A 675 -17.04 -11.84 15.56
CA VAL A 675 -16.95 -12.49 16.86
C VAL A 675 -18.33 -12.47 17.51
N ALA A 676 -18.86 -13.64 17.81
CA ALA A 676 -20.21 -13.80 18.36
C ALA A 676 -20.20 -13.92 19.89
N ASP A 677 -21.07 -13.17 20.54
CA ASP A 677 -21.24 -13.21 21.98
C ASP A 677 -21.96 -14.49 22.43
N LEU A 678 -21.40 -15.10 23.47
CA LEU A 678 -22.01 -16.17 24.23
C LEU A 678 -22.41 -15.67 25.61
N HIS A 679 -23.58 -16.09 26.05
CA HIS A 679 -24.10 -15.79 27.38
C HIS A 679 -23.84 -16.97 28.33
N PRO A 680 -23.54 -16.70 29.61
CA PRO A 680 -23.39 -17.78 30.57
C PRO A 680 -24.69 -18.57 30.69
N PRO A 681 -24.62 -19.88 30.99
CA PRO A 681 -25.82 -20.64 31.33
C PRO A 681 -26.54 -19.98 32.53
N PRO A 682 -27.87 -20.11 32.63
CA PRO A 682 -28.63 -19.53 33.73
C PRO A 682 -28.06 -19.99 35.09
N ALA A 683 -28.02 -19.07 36.06
CA ALA A 683 -27.47 -19.34 37.38
C ALA A 683 -28.16 -20.54 38.02
N GLN A 684 -27.36 -21.52 38.44
CA GLN A 684 -27.85 -22.78 39.02
C GLN A 684 -28.49 -22.49 40.38
N THR A 685 -29.83 -22.46 40.45
CA THR A 685 -30.57 -22.47 41.72
C THR A 685 -30.81 -23.91 42.15
N GLU A 686 -29.86 -24.53 42.87
CA GLU A 686 -30.00 -25.87 43.50
C GLU A 686 -30.75 -26.95 42.66
N THR A 687 -30.61 -26.90 41.32
CA THR A 687 -31.40 -27.69 40.37
C THR A 687 -30.62 -28.87 39.82
N ASP A 688 -31.38 -29.89 39.39
CA ASP A 688 -31.00 -31.25 39.03
C ASP A 688 -29.76 -31.35 38.11
N ALA A 689 -28.86 -32.31 38.38
CA ALA A 689 -27.61 -32.49 37.61
C ALA A 689 -27.87 -32.72 36.10
N SER A 690 -29.05 -33.26 35.77
CA SER A 690 -29.51 -33.45 34.39
C SER A 690 -29.78 -32.13 33.66
N GLU A 691 -30.33 -31.12 34.34
CA GLU A 691 -30.60 -29.80 33.73
C GLU A 691 -29.30 -29.03 33.47
N ALA A 692 -28.34 -29.13 34.38
CA ALA A 692 -27.01 -28.56 34.21
C ALA A 692 -26.26 -29.19 33.02
N ALA A 693 -26.34 -30.51 32.87
CA ALA A 693 -25.77 -31.22 31.72
C ALA A 693 -26.44 -30.80 30.39
N ALA A 694 -27.77 -30.69 30.37
CA ALA A 694 -28.50 -30.24 29.19
C ALA A 694 -28.17 -28.79 28.80
N ALA A 695 -28.04 -27.89 29.79
CA ALA A 695 -27.62 -26.50 29.55
C ALA A 695 -26.19 -26.43 28.99
N ARG A 696 -25.27 -27.25 29.51
CA ARG A 696 -23.89 -27.39 29.02
C ARG A 696 -23.85 -27.79 27.55
N VAL A 697 -24.58 -28.86 27.18
CA VAL A 697 -24.68 -29.34 25.79
C VAL A 697 -25.23 -28.25 24.87
N LYS A 698 -26.31 -27.57 25.29
CA LYS A 698 -26.92 -26.49 24.51
C LYS A 698 -25.96 -25.31 24.24
N VAL A 699 -25.10 -24.98 25.21
CA VAL A 699 -24.06 -23.95 25.04
C VAL A 699 -23.01 -24.39 24.03
N LEU A 700 -22.51 -25.63 24.12
CA LEU A 700 -21.52 -26.17 23.18
C LEU A 700 -22.06 -26.31 21.76
N GLU A 701 -23.28 -26.81 21.59
CA GLU A 701 -23.96 -26.86 20.29
C GLU A 701 -24.17 -25.45 19.72
N GLY A 702 -24.53 -24.49 20.58
CA GLY A 702 -24.64 -23.09 20.19
C GLY A 702 -23.32 -22.48 19.76
N ALA A 703 -22.23 -22.77 20.48
CA ALA A 703 -20.88 -22.35 20.14
C ALA A 703 -20.42 -22.94 18.80
N ALA A 704 -20.63 -24.24 18.59
CA ALA A 704 -20.30 -24.92 17.34
C ALA A 704 -21.05 -24.33 16.14
N ALA A 705 -22.37 -24.12 16.28
CA ALA A 705 -23.19 -23.51 15.23
C ALA A 705 -22.77 -22.07 14.88
N LEU A 706 -22.26 -21.32 15.87
CA LEU A 706 -21.72 -19.98 15.63
C LEU A 706 -20.37 -20.03 14.91
N LEU A 707 -19.48 -20.95 15.29
CA LEU A 707 -18.14 -21.11 14.70
C LEU A 707 -18.16 -21.54 13.22
N GLU A 708 -19.26 -22.09 12.71
CA GLU A 708 -19.45 -22.31 11.27
C GLU A 708 -19.35 -21.01 10.44
N TRP A 709 -19.70 -19.86 11.04
CA TRP A 709 -19.81 -18.58 10.35
C TRP A 709 -19.03 -17.44 11.00
N ALA A 710 -18.66 -17.58 12.27
CA ALA A 710 -17.92 -16.60 13.06
C ALA A 710 -16.43 -16.95 13.12
N ASP A 711 -15.57 -15.94 13.11
CA ASP A 711 -14.13 -16.04 13.30
C ASP A 711 -13.75 -16.10 14.80
N GLY A 712 -14.72 -16.16 15.71
CA GLY A 712 -14.47 -16.27 17.14
C GLY A 712 -15.72 -16.14 18.00
N LEU A 713 -15.52 -16.36 19.29
CA LEU A 713 -16.53 -16.30 20.34
C LEU A 713 -16.08 -15.37 21.47
N ARG A 714 -17.01 -14.61 22.06
CA ARG A 714 -16.76 -13.80 23.26
C ARG A 714 -17.66 -14.24 24.40
N LEU A 715 -17.06 -14.64 25.51
CA LEU A 715 -17.76 -14.99 26.75
C LEU A 715 -18.16 -13.69 27.48
N LEU A 716 -19.45 -13.38 27.51
CA LEU A 716 -19.96 -12.26 28.30
C LEU A 716 -20.03 -12.64 29.78
N ARG A 717 -19.80 -11.66 30.67
CA ARG A 717 -19.80 -11.87 32.13
C ARG A 717 -18.90 -13.03 32.54
N GLY A 718 -17.63 -12.99 32.10
CA GLY A 718 -16.64 -14.06 32.27
C GLY A 718 -16.64 -14.75 33.65
N PRO A 719 -16.73 -14.01 34.78
CA PRO A 719 -16.76 -14.62 36.12
C PRO A 719 -17.96 -15.53 36.42
N LEU A 720 -19.04 -15.47 35.63
CA LEU A 720 -20.22 -16.32 35.78
C LEU A 720 -20.10 -17.68 35.06
N TRP A 721 -19.03 -17.89 34.31
CA TRP A 721 -18.82 -19.14 33.56
C TRP A 721 -18.15 -20.22 34.43
N PRO A 722 -18.68 -21.47 34.43
CA PRO A 722 -18.00 -22.60 35.05
C PRO A 722 -16.62 -22.85 34.40
N PRO A 723 -15.52 -22.95 35.16
CA PRO A 723 -14.16 -23.07 34.58
C PRO A 723 -13.97 -24.27 33.66
N ASP A 724 -14.60 -25.40 33.97
CA ASP A 724 -14.58 -26.62 33.17
C ASP A 724 -15.29 -26.44 31.83
N LEU A 725 -16.43 -25.73 31.82
CA LEU A 725 -17.13 -25.38 30.58
C LEU A 725 -16.32 -24.40 29.73
N VAL A 726 -15.60 -23.44 30.34
CA VAL A 726 -14.68 -22.57 29.59
C VAL A 726 -13.59 -23.40 28.91
N GLY A 727 -13.03 -24.40 29.61
CA GLY A 727 -12.05 -25.33 29.04
C GLY A 727 -12.58 -26.13 27.83
N GLU A 728 -13.85 -26.54 27.86
CA GLU A 728 -14.48 -27.23 26.73
C GLU A 728 -14.78 -26.29 25.55
N VAL A 729 -15.30 -25.09 25.81
CA VAL A 729 -15.49 -24.07 24.75
C VAL A 729 -14.13 -23.72 24.13
N ARG A 730 -13.09 -23.62 24.97
CA ARG A 730 -11.71 -23.41 24.51
C ARG A 730 -11.24 -24.52 23.58
N HIS A 731 -11.40 -25.77 24.01
CA HIS A 731 -11.04 -26.93 23.19
C HIS A 731 -11.80 -26.96 21.85
N LEU A 732 -13.10 -26.61 21.88
CA LEU A 732 -13.91 -26.49 20.67
C LEU A 732 -13.39 -25.39 19.74
N VAL A 733 -13.05 -24.20 20.27
CA VAL A 733 -12.49 -23.10 19.47
C VAL A 733 -11.14 -23.48 18.86
N ASP A 734 -10.28 -24.17 19.60
CA ASP A 734 -8.96 -24.59 19.11
C ASP A 734 -9.04 -25.63 17.97
N ALA A 735 -10.18 -26.32 17.83
CA ALA A 735 -10.45 -27.17 16.66
C ALA A 735 -10.69 -26.36 15.37
N TYR A 736 -10.89 -25.04 15.47
CA TYR A 736 -11.01 -24.10 14.36
C TYR A 736 -9.74 -23.20 14.33
N PRO A 737 -8.76 -23.47 13.44
CA PRO A 737 -7.41 -22.92 13.55
C PRO A 737 -7.30 -21.38 13.51
N ASP A 738 -8.30 -20.70 12.95
CA ASP A 738 -8.35 -19.24 12.86
C ASP A 738 -9.28 -18.58 13.90
N ALA A 739 -9.98 -19.37 14.72
CA ALA A 739 -10.99 -18.87 15.64
C ALA A 739 -10.38 -18.34 16.94
N ALA A 740 -10.96 -17.25 17.46
CA ALA A 740 -10.54 -16.67 18.74
C ALA A 740 -11.58 -16.87 19.84
N LEU A 741 -11.15 -17.17 21.07
CA LEU A 741 -11.97 -17.09 22.28
C LEU A 741 -11.58 -15.85 23.11
N LEU A 742 -12.54 -14.96 23.32
CA LEU A 742 -12.42 -13.75 24.12
C LEU A 742 -13.26 -13.87 25.40
N ALA A 743 -12.93 -13.11 26.44
CA ALA A 743 -13.78 -12.94 27.62
C ALA A 743 -13.92 -11.47 28.00
N SER A 744 -15.14 -11.06 28.37
CA SER A 744 -15.40 -9.75 28.97
C SER A 744 -15.34 -9.85 30.50
N ALA A 745 -14.44 -9.09 31.13
CA ALA A 745 -14.24 -9.06 32.57
C ALA A 745 -14.96 -7.85 33.20
N ASP A 746 -15.91 -8.12 34.10
CA ASP A 746 -16.54 -7.08 34.91
C ASP A 746 -15.59 -6.58 36.02
N ARG A 747 -15.78 -5.32 36.44
CA ARG A 747 -14.93 -4.57 37.40
C ARG A 747 -14.78 -5.20 38.79
N SER A 748 -15.49 -6.27 39.10
CA SER A 748 -15.60 -6.83 40.44
C SER A 748 -15.31 -8.32 40.44
N THR A 749 -14.04 -8.70 40.56
CA THR A 749 -13.53 -9.82 41.36
C THR A 749 -12.08 -10.09 41.01
N GLY A 750 -11.24 -10.37 42.01
CA GLY A 750 -9.87 -10.87 41.83
C GLY A 750 -9.89 -12.31 41.32
N ALA A 751 -10.44 -12.52 40.12
CA ALA A 751 -10.74 -13.82 39.56
C ALA A 751 -9.48 -14.55 39.06
N GLN A 752 -9.51 -15.87 39.17
CA GLN A 752 -8.55 -16.78 38.54
C GLN A 752 -8.47 -16.51 37.02
N PRO A 753 -7.31 -16.73 36.38
CA PRO A 753 -7.15 -16.54 34.95
C PRO A 753 -8.15 -17.42 34.17
N ILE A 754 -9.00 -16.78 33.36
CA ILE A 754 -9.90 -17.47 32.44
C ILE A 754 -9.05 -17.94 31.25
N PRO A 755 -9.09 -19.22 30.84
CA PRO A 755 -8.28 -19.76 29.75
C PRO A 755 -8.81 -19.33 28.36
N CYS A 756 -8.82 -18.02 28.11
CA CYS A 756 -9.17 -17.39 26.83
C CYS A 756 -7.91 -16.82 26.15
N HIS A 757 -7.96 -16.64 24.83
CA HIS A 757 -6.88 -15.97 24.10
C HIS A 757 -6.71 -14.49 24.51
N LEU A 758 -7.83 -13.84 24.83
CA LEU A 758 -7.86 -12.44 25.23
C LEU A 758 -8.95 -12.19 26.29
N VAL A 759 -8.57 -11.53 27.37
CA VAL A 759 -9.50 -11.03 28.39
C VAL A 759 -9.56 -9.51 28.31
N VAL A 760 -10.75 -8.97 28.06
CA VAL A 760 -11.00 -7.53 27.93
C VAL A 760 -11.70 -7.03 29.19
N GLY A 761 -11.00 -6.18 29.94
CA GLY A 761 -11.52 -5.55 31.16
C GLY A 761 -11.92 -4.08 30.97
N PRO A 762 -12.18 -3.37 32.08
CA PRO A 762 -12.47 -1.94 32.06
C PRO A 762 -11.23 -1.10 31.69
N ALA A 763 -11.44 0.05 31.06
CA ALA A 763 -10.37 1.03 30.83
C ALA A 763 -9.65 1.42 32.13
N PRO A 764 -8.32 1.58 32.10
CA PRO A 764 -7.54 1.99 33.26
C PRO A 764 -7.86 3.43 33.69
N ASP A 765 -7.54 3.76 34.93
CA ASP A 765 -7.55 5.15 35.38
C ASP A 765 -6.35 5.88 34.75
N PRO A 766 -6.56 6.92 33.91
CA PRO A 766 -5.46 7.66 33.29
C PRO A 766 -4.52 8.36 34.30
N GLY A 767 -4.94 8.57 35.55
CA GLY A 767 -4.08 9.11 36.61
C GLY A 767 -3.25 8.06 37.36
N GLY A 768 -3.46 6.77 37.10
CA GLY A 768 -2.75 5.67 37.74
C GLY A 768 -1.38 5.37 37.14
N PRO A 769 -0.59 4.46 37.75
CA PRO A 769 0.69 4.03 37.20
C PRO A 769 0.51 3.35 35.84
N LEU A 770 1.24 3.83 34.84
CA LEU A 770 1.27 3.28 33.48
C LEU A 770 1.96 1.92 33.47
N ARG A 771 1.20 0.84 33.68
CA ARG A 771 1.71 -0.52 33.48
C ARG A 771 1.19 -1.06 32.16
N PRO A 772 2.05 -1.66 31.31
CA PRO A 772 1.57 -2.38 30.15
C PRO A 772 0.63 -3.51 30.61
N PRO A 773 -0.46 -3.80 29.86
CA PRO A 773 -1.30 -4.94 30.15
C PRO A 773 -0.45 -6.23 30.09
N ALA A 774 -0.81 -7.22 30.91
CA ALA A 774 -0.20 -8.54 30.81
C ALA A 774 -0.51 -9.14 29.41
N PRO A 775 0.37 -10.01 28.87
CA PRO A 775 0.06 -10.77 27.66
C PRO A 775 -1.32 -11.43 27.76
N GLY A 776 -2.12 -11.37 26.69
CA GLY A 776 -3.48 -11.92 26.68
C GLY A 776 -4.52 -11.08 27.44
N THR A 777 -4.18 -9.87 27.91
CA THR A 777 -5.15 -8.95 28.55
C THR A 777 -5.27 -7.63 27.78
N GLY A 778 -6.44 -7.00 27.90
CA GLY A 778 -6.72 -5.69 27.33
C GLY A 778 -7.90 -5.02 28.02
N TRP A 779 -8.35 -3.91 27.45
CA TRP A 779 -9.47 -3.14 27.99
C TRP A 779 -10.35 -2.52 26.91
N ALA A 780 -11.62 -2.27 27.26
CA ALA A 780 -12.61 -1.63 26.41
C ALA A 780 -12.69 -0.12 26.66
N LEU A 781 -12.74 0.67 25.59
CA LEU A 781 -12.98 2.12 25.67
C LEU A 781 -14.42 2.36 26.16
N PRO A 782 -14.64 3.21 27.17
CA PRO A 782 -15.98 3.46 27.68
C PRO A 782 -16.84 4.23 26.65
N PRO A 783 -18.16 3.99 26.62
CA PRO A 783 -19.09 4.76 25.80
C PRO A 783 -19.08 6.23 26.18
N GLN A 784 -19.34 7.10 25.19
CA GLN A 784 -19.34 8.55 25.41
C GLN A 784 -20.74 9.00 25.86
N PRO A 785 -20.88 9.73 26.98
CA PRO A 785 -22.18 10.25 27.37
C PRO A 785 -22.64 11.32 26.36
N PRO A 786 -23.88 11.23 25.84
CA PRO A 786 -24.39 12.22 24.89
C PRO A 786 -24.44 13.61 25.55
N GLY A 787 -23.85 14.62 24.88
CA GLY A 787 -23.92 16.03 25.30
C GLY A 787 -22.94 16.46 26.42
N GLY A 788 -21.96 15.64 26.80
CA GLY A 788 -20.95 16.06 27.78
C GLY A 788 -20.07 17.22 27.28
N ARG A 789 -19.71 18.18 28.15
CA ARG A 789 -18.81 19.31 27.82
C ARG A 789 -17.30 18.96 27.79
N ARG A 790 -16.89 17.78 28.27
CA ARG A 790 -15.50 17.29 28.35
C ARG A 790 -15.16 15.86 27.81
N PRO A 791 -16.07 15.11 27.12
CA PRO A 791 -15.83 13.71 26.72
C PRO A 791 -14.65 13.44 25.76
N PRO A 792 -14.32 14.28 24.76
CA PRO A 792 -13.36 13.88 23.73
C PRO A 792 -11.93 13.70 24.28
N VAL A 793 -11.53 14.50 25.28
CA VAL A 793 -10.18 14.47 25.87
C VAL A 793 -9.83 13.13 26.51
N ARG A 794 -10.76 12.56 27.29
CA ARG A 794 -10.54 11.30 27.99
C ARG A 794 -10.40 10.15 27.00
N GLY A 795 -11.21 10.15 25.94
CA GLY A 795 -11.11 9.17 24.85
C GLY A 795 -9.74 9.24 24.16
N ALA A 796 -9.27 10.45 23.83
CA ALA A 796 -7.95 10.65 23.21
C ALA A 796 -6.79 10.17 24.10
N LEU A 797 -6.84 10.46 25.39
CA LEU A 797 -5.83 10.00 26.34
C LEU A 797 -5.85 8.46 26.46
N LEU A 798 -7.02 7.85 26.62
CA LEU A 798 -7.15 6.39 26.69
C LEU A 798 -6.64 5.73 25.40
N LEU A 799 -6.97 6.28 24.22
CA LEU A 799 -6.47 5.77 22.93
C LEU A 799 -4.96 5.92 22.75
N SER A 800 -4.27 6.72 23.56
CA SER A 800 -2.80 6.79 23.57
C SER A 800 -2.15 5.74 24.49
N LEU A 801 -2.91 5.05 25.34
CA LEU A 801 -2.42 4.01 26.26
C LEU A 801 -2.33 2.62 25.61
N PRO A 802 -1.46 1.71 26.09
CA PRO A 802 -1.42 0.33 25.62
C PRO A 802 -2.66 -0.45 26.08
N GLY A 803 -3.10 -1.42 25.27
CA GLY A 803 -4.12 -2.39 25.69
C GLY A 803 -5.58 -2.12 25.30
N CYS A 804 -5.91 -1.03 24.60
CA CYS A 804 -7.27 -0.85 24.06
C CYS A 804 -7.58 -1.97 23.04
N ARG A 805 -8.61 -2.77 23.29
CA ARG A 805 -9.03 -3.91 22.46
C ARG A 805 -10.45 -3.83 21.94
N GLU A 806 -11.31 -3.05 22.59
CA GLU A 806 -12.70 -2.89 22.17
C GLU A 806 -13.09 -1.41 22.21
N VAL A 807 -13.92 -0.98 21.27
CA VAL A 807 -14.46 0.38 21.19
C VAL A 807 -15.99 0.36 20.98
N PRO A 808 -16.72 1.38 21.47
CA PRO A 808 -18.17 1.44 21.35
C PRO A 808 -18.62 1.87 19.94
N SER A 809 -19.81 1.43 19.52
CA SER A 809 -20.46 1.84 18.25
C SER A 809 -20.61 3.35 18.11
N ASP A 810 -20.73 4.07 19.22
CA ASP A 810 -20.97 5.52 19.24
C ASP A 810 -19.84 6.31 18.56
N LEU A 811 -18.64 5.71 18.41
CA LEU A 811 -17.54 6.31 17.64
C LEU A 811 -17.81 6.35 16.13
N LEU A 812 -18.75 5.55 15.62
CA LEU A 812 -19.14 5.57 14.21
C LEU A 812 -20.20 6.64 13.90
N ALA A 813 -20.76 7.28 14.92
CA ALA A 813 -21.75 8.33 14.73
C ALA A 813 -21.14 9.59 14.07
N GLU A 814 -21.97 10.36 13.37
CA GLU A 814 -21.53 11.48 12.52
C GLU A 814 -21.40 12.83 13.22
N PHE A 815 -21.49 12.87 14.56
CA PHE A 815 -21.23 14.11 15.30
C PHE A 815 -19.72 14.41 15.40
N PRO A 816 -19.31 15.70 15.49
CA PRO A 816 -17.91 16.10 15.35
C PRO A 816 -16.91 15.40 16.30
N ASP A 817 -17.29 15.19 17.57
CA ASP A 817 -16.42 14.56 18.57
C ASP A 817 -16.16 13.07 18.26
N ALA A 818 -17.17 12.34 17.77
CA ALA A 818 -17.00 10.96 17.32
C ALA A 818 -16.10 10.88 16.09
N ARG A 819 -16.30 11.77 15.10
CA ARG A 819 -15.42 11.88 13.93
C ARG A 819 -13.96 12.11 14.31
N TRP A 820 -13.71 12.94 15.31
CA TRP A 820 -12.35 13.19 15.79
C TRP A 820 -11.73 11.95 16.46
N LEU A 821 -12.45 11.31 17.39
CA LEU A 821 -11.97 10.08 18.05
C LEU A 821 -11.78 8.93 17.04
N ARG A 822 -12.63 8.84 16.02
CA ARG A 822 -12.49 7.93 14.88
C ARG A 822 -11.18 8.16 14.12
N GLY A 823 -10.80 9.41 13.91
CA GLY A 823 -9.49 9.78 13.35
C GLY A 823 -8.32 9.32 14.23
N LEU A 824 -8.40 9.50 15.56
CA LEU A 824 -7.37 9.01 16.48
C LEU A 824 -7.29 7.47 16.51
N LEU A 825 -8.43 6.78 16.45
CA LEU A 825 -8.45 5.31 16.35
C LEU A 825 -7.80 4.82 15.05
N THR A 826 -8.06 5.51 13.94
CA THR A 826 -7.43 5.25 12.64
C THR A 826 -5.91 5.38 12.73
N VAL A 827 -5.41 6.46 13.32
CA VAL A 827 -3.96 6.64 13.51
C VAL A 827 -3.38 5.61 14.48
N ARG A 828 -4.11 5.29 15.56
CA ARG A 828 -3.70 4.25 16.52
C ARG A 828 -3.47 2.91 15.83
N THR A 829 -4.35 2.51 14.92
CA THR A 829 -4.27 1.21 14.23
C THR A 829 -3.25 1.19 13.08
N GLN A 830 -2.77 2.36 12.64
CA GLN A 830 -1.72 2.50 11.64
C GLN A 830 -0.30 2.45 12.23
N GLN A 831 -0.13 2.83 13.49
CA GLN A 831 1.17 2.93 14.16
C GLN A 831 1.44 1.71 15.07
N LEU A 832 2.51 0.95 14.81
CA LEU A 832 2.92 -0.19 15.64
C LEU A 832 3.25 0.25 17.07
N ALA A 833 3.84 1.43 17.23
CA ALA A 833 4.14 2.00 18.55
C ALA A 833 2.87 2.16 19.39
N LEU A 834 1.75 2.55 18.77
CA LEU A 834 0.47 2.73 19.46
C LEU A 834 -0.27 1.41 19.71
N LEU A 835 -0.18 0.44 18.79
CA LEU A 835 -0.79 -0.89 18.94
C LEU A 835 -0.08 -1.75 20.00
N ARG A 836 1.24 -1.87 19.90
CA ARG A 836 2.05 -2.85 20.65
C ARG A 836 3.11 -2.23 21.55
N GLY A 837 3.44 -0.96 21.34
CA GLY A 837 4.54 -0.32 22.06
C GLY A 837 4.26 -0.11 23.54
N GLY A 838 5.34 -0.07 24.32
CA GLY A 838 5.29 0.38 25.71
C GLY A 838 4.85 1.84 25.82
N ALA A 839 4.55 2.31 27.02
CA ALA A 839 4.23 3.71 27.28
C ALA A 839 5.13 4.28 28.37
N GLU A 840 5.68 5.44 28.10
CA GLU A 840 6.53 6.20 29.00
C GLU A 840 5.95 7.61 29.17
N ALA A 841 5.75 8.04 30.41
CA ALA A 841 5.36 9.42 30.69
C ALA A 841 6.54 10.36 30.44
N VAL A 842 6.29 11.48 29.78
CA VAL A 842 7.30 12.49 29.46
C VAL A 842 6.94 13.78 30.15
N ASP A 843 7.93 14.50 30.67
CA ASP A 843 7.69 15.86 31.16
C ASP A 843 7.40 16.78 29.97
N SER A 844 6.22 17.39 30.00
CA SER A 844 5.73 18.29 28.97
C SER A 844 6.05 19.76 29.31
N GLY A 845 6.57 20.03 30.51
CA GLY A 845 6.74 21.37 31.06
C GLY A 845 5.41 22.05 31.45
N SER A 846 4.27 21.35 31.35
CA SER A 846 2.95 21.86 31.70
C SER A 846 2.14 20.80 32.47
N ARG A 847 1.56 21.19 33.61
CA ARG A 847 0.62 20.33 34.36
C ARG A 847 -0.71 20.11 33.64
N ASP A 848 -1.00 20.94 32.64
CA ASP A 848 -2.25 20.89 31.87
C ASP A 848 -2.17 19.89 30.71
N VAL A 849 -0.98 19.35 30.39
CA VAL A 849 -0.77 18.44 29.26
C VAL A 849 -0.13 17.14 29.71
N VAL A 850 -0.82 16.03 29.47
CA VAL A 850 -0.27 14.69 29.60
C VAL A 850 0.50 14.36 28.33
N ALA A 851 1.79 14.06 28.46
CA ALA A 851 2.66 13.65 27.38
C ALA A 851 3.10 12.19 27.57
N LEU A 852 2.90 11.38 26.53
CA LEU A 852 3.22 9.96 26.51
C LEU A 852 4.07 9.64 25.28
N ARG A 853 5.20 8.97 25.49
CA ARG A 853 5.97 8.34 24.41
C ARG A 853 5.59 6.88 24.30
N ARG A 854 5.29 6.45 23.08
CA ARG A 854 5.01 5.07 22.72
C ARG A 854 6.12 4.58 21.82
N ARG A 855 6.71 3.44 22.13
CA ARG A 855 7.82 2.89 21.34
C ARG A 855 7.64 1.40 21.10
N HIS A 856 7.82 1.00 19.85
CA HIS A 856 7.88 -0.40 19.44
C HIS A 856 8.95 -0.55 18.35
N HIS A 857 10.03 -1.26 18.66
CA HIS A 857 11.22 -1.33 17.82
C HIS A 857 11.74 0.08 17.45
N ASP A 858 11.78 0.38 16.15
CA ASP A 858 12.29 1.62 15.58
C ASP A 858 11.17 2.67 15.37
N GLU A 859 9.91 2.32 15.68
CA GLU A 859 8.80 3.26 15.61
C GLU A 859 8.56 3.91 16.98
N GLU A 860 8.53 5.24 17.00
CA GLU A 860 8.24 6.03 18.19
C GLU A 860 7.20 7.12 17.91
N VAL A 861 6.22 7.24 18.81
CA VAL A 861 5.12 8.19 18.72
C VAL A 861 4.99 8.97 20.03
N LEU A 862 4.99 10.31 19.93
CA LEU A 862 4.72 11.23 21.02
C LEU A 862 3.26 11.66 21.00
N CYS A 863 2.52 11.33 22.05
CA CYS A 863 1.11 11.69 22.24
C CYS A 863 0.99 12.81 23.28
N LEU A 864 0.46 13.97 22.88
CA LEU A 864 0.19 15.10 23.78
C LEU A 864 -1.31 15.30 23.91
N THR A 865 -1.83 15.30 25.14
CA THR A 865 -3.26 15.55 25.42
C THR A 865 -3.41 16.66 26.45
N ASN A 866 -4.01 17.78 26.05
CA ASN A 866 -4.33 18.88 26.96
C ASN A 866 -5.64 18.58 27.71
N THR A 867 -5.54 18.42 29.03
CA THR A 867 -6.66 18.10 29.91
C THR A 867 -7.33 19.33 30.52
N ALA A 868 -6.75 20.52 30.31
CA ALA A 868 -7.30 21.79 30.78
C ALA A 868 -8.23 22.45 29.75
N ASP A 869 -8.95 23.46 30.21
CA ASP A 869 -9.83 24.34 29.43
C ASP A 869 -9.11 25.58 28.85
N ARG A 870 -7.79 25.65 29.00
CA ARG A 870 -6.93 26.70 28.44
C ARG A 870 -5.85 26.12 27.53
N ALA A 871 -5.37 26.93 26.58
CA ALA A 871 -4.27 26.52 25.70
C ALA A 871 -2.98 26.39 26.51
N ALA A 872 -2.16 25.40 26.17
CA ALA A 872 -0.87 25.18 26.79
C ALA A 872 0.23 25.13 25.72
N ALA A 873 1.37 25.75 26.03
CA ALA A 873 2.59 25.60 25.24
C ALA A 873 3.48 24.57 25.93
N THR A 874 3.57 23.38 25.35
CA THR A 874 4.38 22.28 25.87
C THR A 874 5.80 22.34 25.33
N ARG A 875 6.77 21.99 26.19
CA ARG A 875 8.19 21.89 25.87
C ARG A 875 8.64 20.48 26.17
N VAL A 876 8.96 19.71 25.14
CA VAL A 876 9.41 18.32 25.26
C VAL A 876 10.89 18.25 24.94
N GLU A 877 11.69 17.65 25.82
CA GLU A 877 13.13 17.50 25.59
C GLU A 877 13.41 16.50 24.46
N CYS A 878 14.36 16.87 23.60
CA CYS A 878 14.83 16.07 22.47
C CYS A 878 15.81 15.01 22.96
N ARG A 879 15.61 13.75 22.56
CA ARG A 879 16.61 12.69 22.82
C ARG A 879 17.75 12.76 21.79
N PRO A 880 18.95 12.24 22.10
CA PRO A 880 20.03 12.14 21.13
C PRO A 880 19.58 11.41 19.85
N GLY A 881 19.82 12.02 18.69
CA GLY A 881 19.46 11.48 17.38
C GLY A 881 18.08 11.88 16.85
N GLU A 882 17.19 12.43 17.69
CA GLU A 882 15.89 12.97 17.24
C GLU A 882 16.10 14.28 16.46
N ALA A 883 15.48 14.39 15.28
CA ALA A 883 15.65 15.53 14.39
C ALA A 883 14.34 16.28 14.09
N ALA A 884 13.21 15.58 14.10
CA ALA A 884 11.91 16.20 13.81
C ALA A 884 10.74 15.43 14.43
N LEU A 885 9.61 16.13 14.60
CA LEU A 885 8.31 15.56 14.91
C LEU A 885 7.37 15.76 13.72
N LEU A 886 6.91 14.67 13.12
CA LEU A 886 5.89 14.68 12.06
C LEU A 886 4.50 14.54 12.69
N GLU A 887 3.64 15.53 12.56
CA GLU A 887 2.27 15.44 13.06
C GLU A 887 1.47 14.38 12.28
N ILE A 888 1.00 13.36 12.99
CA ILE A 888 0.22 12.24 12.42
C ILE A 888 -1.25 12.31 12.84
N ALA A 889 -1.58 13.05 13.91
CA ALA A 889 -2.97 13.30 14.30
C ALA A 889 -3.11 14.65 15.01
N SER A 890 -4.17 15.38 14.72
CA SER A 890 -4.54 16.59 15.46
C SER A 890 -6.04 16.79 15.46
N HIS A 891 -6.58 17.68 16.30
CA HIS A 891 -8.01 18.00 16.21
C HIS A 891 -8.41 18.60 14.85
N ARG A 892 -7.46 19.10 14.06
CA ARG A 892 -7.76 19.51 12.68
C ARG A 892 -7.94 18.31 11.76
N THR A 893 -7.29 17.17 11.99
CA THR A 893 -7.31 16.02 11.05
C THR A 893 -8.65 15.29 10.91
N GLY A 894 -9.73 15.77 11.56
CA GLY A 894 -11.11 15.39 11.22
C GLY A 894 -11.67 16.14 9.99
N GLU A 895 -10.99 17.21 9.56
CA GLU A 895 -11.30 18.03 8.38
C GLU A 895 -9.99 18.40 7.66
N ASP A 896 -9.86 18.02 6.39
CA ASP A 896 -8.85 18.49 5.41
C ASP A 896 -7.68 19.33 5.94
N VAL A 897 -6.62 18.67 6.43
CA VAL A 897 -5.29 19.29 6.42
C VAL A 897 -4.52 18.64 5.28
N ALA A 898 -4.37 19.38 4.19
CA ALA A 898 -3.64 18.96 2.99
C ALA A 898 -2.13 18.74 3.23
N GLN A 899 -1.57 19.19 4.37
CA GLN A 899 -0.14 19.02 4.69
C GLN A 899 0.11 18.78 6.19
N PRO A 900 0.75 17.66 6.58
CA PRO A 900 1.12 17.42 7.98
C PRO A 900 2.18 18.43 8.45
N SER A 901 2.05 18.94 9.68
CA SER A 901 3.04 19.87 10.24
C SER A 901 4.29 19.12 10.72
N VAL A 902 5.48 19.57 10.31
CA VAL A 902 6.76 19.07 10.82
C VAL A 902 7.33 20.10 11.79
N LEU A 903 7.73 19.64 12.98
CA LEU A 903 8.35 20.49 14.00
C LEU A 903 9.81 20.09 14.18
N HIS A 904 10.70 21.07 14.12
CA HIS A 904 12.12 20.91 14.44
C HIS A 904 12.41 21.38 15.87
N PRO A 905 13.37 20.74 16.57
CA PRO A 905 13.73 21.17 17.90
C PRO A 905 14.41 22.55 17.84
N ARG A 906 14.11 23.41 18.80
CA ARG A 906 14.80 24.68 19.04
C ARG A 906 15.51 24.58 20.37
N SER A 907 16.83 24.79 20.37
CA SER A 907 17.67 24.68 21.58
C SER A 907 17.48 23.34 22.32
N GLY A 908 17.42 22.23 21.57
CA GLY A 908 17.28 20.88 22.13
C GLY A 908 15.88 20.52 22.64
N ARG A 909 14.85 21.33 22.33
CA ARG A 909 13.47 21.10 22.78
C ARG A 909 12.47 21.29 21.66
N PHE A 910 11.42 20.48 21.65
CA PHE A 910 10.25 20.68 20.80
C PHE A 910 9.25 21.60 21.50
N GLU A 911 8.88 22.70 20.85
CA GLU A 911 7.83 23.59 21.33
C GLU A 911 6.52 23.28 20.61
N VAL A 912 5.53 22.77 21.34
CA VAL A 912 4.28 22.29 20.76
C VAL A 912 3.10 23.01 21.42
N PRO A 913 2.34 23.84 20.69
CA PRO A 913 1.10 24.39 21.21
C PRO A 913 -0.02 23.34 21.16
N VAL A 914 -0.75 23.17 22.27
CA VAL A 914 -1.90 22.26 22.37
C VAL A 914 -3.12 23.04 22.89
N ARG A 915 -4.17 23.10 22.06
CA ARG A 915 -5.42 23.81 22.37
C ARG A 915 -6.18 23.17 23.54
N PRO A 916 -7.05 23.91 24.23
CA PRO A 916 -7.90 23.38 25.30
C PRO A 916 -8.61 22.10 24.88
N GLY A 917 -8.54 21.07 25.72
CA GLY A 917 -9.25 19.81 25.48
C GLY A 917 -8.92 19.11 24.15
N ARG A 918 -7.73 19.35 23.57
CA ARG A 918 -7.31 18.72 22.32
C ARG A 918 -6.09 17.82 22.53
N ALA A 919 -5.94 16.85 21.62
CA ALA A 919 -4.74 16.04 21.51
C ALA A 919 -4.01 16.30 20.18
N ARG A 920 -2.69 16.11 20.20
CA ARG A 920 -1.80 16.13 19.03
C ARG A 920 -0.82 14.97 19.15
N TRP A 921 -0.72 14.14 18.12
CA TRP A 921 0.19 13.00 18.10
C TRP A 921 1.20 13.17 16.98
N PHE A 922 2.44 12.80 17.28
CA PHE A 922 3.58 12.99 16.39
C PHE A 922 4.36 11.70 16.26
N ARG A 923 4.76 11.35 15.04
CA ARG A 923 5.82 10.37 14.81
C ARG A 923 7.16 11.07 15.05
N VAL A 924 8.03 10.44 15.84
CA VAL A 924 9.38 10.94 16.10
C VAL A 924 10.28 10.45 14.97
N LEU A 925 11.00 11.38 14.32
CA LEU A 925 11.94 11.08 13.24
C LEU A 925 13.37 11.30 13.73
N ASP A 926 14.23 10.33 13.48
CA ASP A 926 15.68 10.51 13.64
C ASP A 926 16.26 11.33 12.48
N ALA A 927 17.53 11.72 12.59
CA ALA A 927 18.21 12.51 11.57
C ALA A 927 18.27 11.83 10.19
N ALA A 928 18.54 10.53 10.14
CA ALA A 928 18.68 9.80 8.89
C ALA A 928 17.32 9.70 8.15
N VAL A 929 16.26 9.41 8.89
CA VAL A 929 14.89 9.38 8.39
C VAL A 929 14.44 10.78 7.97
N ALA A 930 14.67 11.80 8.80
CA ALA A 930 14.30 13.19 8.47
C ALA A 930 15.01 13.69 7.19
N GLU A 931 16.29 13.37 7.02
CA GLU A 931 17.06 13.71 5.81
C GLU A 931 16.55 12.96 4.58
N ALA A 932 16.30 11.65 4.69
CA ALA A 932 15.73 10.85 3.60
C ALA A 932 14.37 11.39 3.09
N HIS A 933 13.60 12.03 3.97
CA HIS A 933 12.32 12.66 3.63
C HIS A 933 12.43 14.12 3.18
N GLY A 934 13.63 14.69 3.06
CA GLY A 934 13.81 16.11 2.75
C GLY A 934 13.24 17.03 3.84
N LEU A 935 13.08 16.49 5.05
CA LEU A 935 12.57 17.19 6.23
C LEU A 935 13.72 17.66 7.14
N ALA A 936 14.99 17.37 6.81
CA ALA A 936 16.10 17.93 7.55
C ALA A 936 16.07 19.47 7.42
N GLY A 937 15.89 20.15 8.55
CA GLY A 937 15.77 21.61 8.60
C GLY A 937 16.95 22.26 7.90
N GLY A 938 16.65 23.12 6.91
CA GLY A 938 17.64 23.84 6.13
C GLY A 938 18.70 24.51 7.02
N GLY A 939 19.95 24.41 6.57
CA GLY A 939 21.06 25.19 7.11
C GLY A 939 20.77 26.70 7.09
N PRO A 940 21.59 27.50 7.79
CA PRO A 940 21.32 28.92 7.99
C PRO A 940 21.14 29.66 6.65
N ALA A 941 19.97 30.28 6.49
CA ALA A 941 19.53 31.19 5.42
C ALA A 941 20.56 31.50 4.31
N GLY A 942 20.51 30.75 3.20
CA GLY A 942 21.19 31.06 1.95
C GLY A 942 20.19 31.09 0.79
N SER A 943 20.29 32.13 -0.05
CA SER A 943 19.39 32.56 -1.13
C SER A 943 18.65 31.49 -1.95
N PRO A 944 17.41 31.77 -2.41
CA PRO A 944 16.61 30.84 -3.21
C PRO A 944 17.18 30.72 -4.63
N SER A 945 17.74 29.56 -4.99
CA SER A 945 17.98 29.21 -6.38
C SER A 945 16.72 28.59 -6.98
N ALA A 946 16.14 29.29 -7.96
CA ALA A 946 15.10 28.75 -8.82
C ALA A 946 15.61 27.52 -9.58
N GLY A 947 14.93 26.38 -9.43
CA GLY A 947 15.16 25.16 -10.18
C GLY A 947 13.81 24.49 -10.44
N ARG A 948 13.47 24.37 -11.73
CA ARG A 948 12.19 23.93 -12.29
C ARG A 948 11.92 22.44 -12.02
N LEU A 949 10.67 22.12 -11.71
CA LEU A 949 10.03 20.84 -12.02
C LEU A 949 9.42 20.92 -13.42
#